data_AF-A0A3M3W3U3-F1
#
_entry.id   AF-A0A3M3W3U3-F1
#
_cell.length_a   1.000
_cell.length_b   1.000
_cell.length_c   1.000
_cell.angle_alpha   90.00
_cell.angle_beta   90.00
_cell.angle_gamma   90.00
#
_symmetry.space_group_name_H-M   'P 1'
#
loop_
_entity.id
_entity.type
_entity.pdbx_description
1 polymer ?
#
loop_
_entity_poly.entity_id
_entity_poly.type
_entity_poly.pdbx_seq_one_letter_code
_entity_poly.pdbx_strand_id
1 'polypeptide(L)'
;MGWSAQASLYAAEHYTLLGRSSPAHMDVKLDSNQWQWVRGQRELTLGISNPDYPPFDITMSGNDYEGITADYAGIISDALDLPVRVQRFETRDAAIKALITGQVDLLGTANGFEAVDRNIRLSQPYSVDQPVLVTRVGDTRPLNDGLKGMRLSMVYHYLPPAEVEATYPGATLKTYPSFQNAINAVAFNQADVFLGDTISTQYIINKGYLNNVQMSNFGKHEPNGFSFAVSNENTQLLGVINQTLKAIPVDERINISRRWSTGSDLMLTDQKLQLTQREERWIAQHPTVRVVVNEAYAPLTFFDAKGNFRGITADLLELVRLRTGLRFDVKRSPSLTDMLNQVSEGQADLIGALVSSDEREDHLSFSRPYIDNSFVLVTRKDQGSPSYLEQMDGKRLAITQGSPMLDWLRRKYPRVVPLEIDNPFQALDMLSLGRTEGAVISLLSADYFLSSGIFEERLQMTATIGEDPALISMATSRNATELSSILDKALASIAPQDLAAINNRWRAYAPSSASWHDYERLIYQILISAGLLLLGLLAWNAWMRRQIRQREAAERAFEFTRALVEGTPHPIYVRDREGMLRMCNDSYLRVFSAQREDIIGKSAIEGVLGNAFEAREYAADYQRVMASNTA
;
A
#
# COMPACT_ATOMS: atom_id res chain seq x y z
N MET A 1 -0.53 25.37 -60.39
CA MET A 1 -0.92 23.95 -60.34
C MET A 1 -1.20 23.61 -58.89
N GLY A 2 -2.48 23.65 -58.50
CA GLY A 2 -2.90 23.30 -57.15
C GLY A 2 -2.86 21.79 -56.95
N TRP A 3 -2.28 21.36 -55.85
CA TRP A 3 -2.41 19.99 -55.37
C TRP A 3 -3.36 20.02 -54.19
N SER A 4 -4.54 19.47 -54.44
CA SER A 4 -5.58 19.16 -53.47
C SER A 4 -5.02 18.25 -52.38
N ALA A 5 -4.94 18.74 -51.15
CA ALA A 5 -4.86 17.90 -49.97
C ALA A 5 -6.23 17.23 -49.78
N GLN A 6 -6.42 16.06 -50.40
CA GLN A 6 -7.47 15.15 -49.98
C GLN A 6 -7.14 14.70 -48.56
N ALA A 7 -7.95 15.16 -47.61
CA ALA A 7 -7.98 14.64 -46.25
C ALA A 7 -8.19 13.12 -46.33
N SER A 8 -7.20 12.35 -45.90
CA SER A 8 -7.38 10.93 -45.63
C SER A 8 -8.43 10.78 -44.53
N LEU A 9 -9.57 10.19 -44.87
CA LEU A 9 -10.46 9.58 -43.89
C LEU A 9 -9.67 8.46 -43.20
N TYR A 10 -9.20 8.75 -41.98
CA TYR A 10 -8.42 7.83 -41.17
C TYR A 10 -9.27 6.58 -40.86
N ALA A 11 -8.70 5.40 -41.12
CA ALA A 11 -9.40 4.12 -41.07
C ALA A 11 -9.79 3.76 -39.62
N ALA A 12 -11.06 3.46 -39.39
CA ALA A 12 -11.53 3.00 -38.10
C ALA A 12 -11.17 1.53 -37.87
N GLU A 13 -10.70 1.21 -36.66
CA GLU A 13 -10.42 -0.16 -36.23
C GLU A 13 -11.71 -0.87 -35.81
N HIS A 14 -11.83 -2.15 -36.15
CA HIS A 14 -13.01 -2.97 -35.85
C HIS A 14 -12.70 -3.95 -34.73
N TYR A 15 -13.63 -4.10 -33.79
CA TYR A 15 -13.50 -4.98 -32.63
C TYR A 15 -14.65 -5.98 -32.56
N THR A 16 -14.37 -7.16 -32.02
CA THR A 16 -15.37 -8.19 -31.72
C THR A 16 -16.04 -7.85 -30.39
N LEU A 17 -17.37 -7.76 -30.38
CA LEU A 17 -18.11 -7.55 -29.14
C LEU A 17 -18.01 -8.80 -28.26
N LEU A 18 -17.50 -8.65 -27.03
CA LEU A 18 -17.42 -9.70 -26.04
C LEU A 18 -18.32 -9.38 -24.83
N GLY A 19 -19.63 -9.52 -25.02
CA GLY A 19 -20.60 -9.49 -23.93
C GLY A 19 -20.59 -10.80 -23.15
N ARG A 20 -20.36 -10.75 -21.83
CA ARG A 20 -20.32 -11.92 -20.93
C ARG A 20 -21.67 -12.20 -20.26
N SER A 21 -22.67 -11.41 -20.57
CA SER A 21 -24.01 -11.50 -19.99
C SER A 21 -25.01 -12.00 -21.02
N SER A 22 -25.76 -13.05 -20.65
CA SER A 22 -26.83 -13.62 -21.47
C SER A 22 -28.00 -14.01 -20.55
N PRO A 23 -28.99 -13.12 -20.34
CA PRO A 23 -30.10 -13.38 -19.44
C PRO A 23 -30.95 -14.56 -19.96
N ALA A 24 -31.20 -15.54 -19.09
CA ALA A 24 -31.88 -16.79 -19.47
C ALA A 24 -33.31 -16.61 -20.00
N HIS A 25 -33.99 -15.53 -19.62
CA HIS A 25 -35.31 -15.17 -20.14
C HIS A 25 -35.49 -13.66 -20.12
N MET A 26 -35.82 -13.07 -21.27
CA MET A 26 -36.15 -11.65 -21.38
C MET A 26 -37.34 -11.46 -22.32
N ASP A 27 -38.40 -10.81 -21.83
CA ASP A 27 -39.59 -10.47 -22.61
C ASP A 27 -39.52 -8.99 -23.03
N VAL A 28 -38.96 -8.73 -24.22
CA VAL A 28 -38.87 -7.38 -24.77
C VAL A 28 -40.18 -7.01 -25.45
N LYS A 29 -40.92 -6.08 -24.86
CA LYS A 29 -42.19 -5.58 -25.39
C LYS A 29 -41.96 -4.44 -26.38
N LEU A 30 -41.76 -4.79 -27.65
CA LEU A 30 -41.71 -3.83 -28.76
C LEU A 30 -43.08 -3.70 -29.44
N ASP A 31 -43.41 -2.48 -29.88
CA ASP A 31 -44.58 -2.24 -30.72
C ASP A 31 -44.37 -2.70 -32.17
N SER A 32 -45.41 -2.67 -32.99
CA SER A 32 -45.35 -3.16 -34.38
C SER A 32 -44.38 -2.36 -35.26
N ASN A 33 -44.23 -1.05 -35.03
CA ASN A 33 -43.33 -0.20 -35.81
C ASN A 33 -41.88 -0.48 -35.42
N GLN A 34 -41.62 -0.68 -34.12
CA GLN A 34 -40.32 -1.06 -33.59
C GLN A 34 -39.88 -2.43 -34.11
N TRP A 35 -40.76 -3.43 -34.11
CA TRP A 35 -40.45 -4.74 -34.70
C TRP A 35 -40.16 -4.67 -36.19
N GLN A 36 -40.92 -3.85 -36.93
CA GLN A 36 -40.67 -3.64 -38.35
C GLN A 36 -39.33 -2.95 -38.59
N TRP A 37 -38.97 -1.99 -37.74
CA TRP A 37 -37.68 -1.31 -37.79
C TRP A 37 -36.53 -2.30 -37.53
N VAL A 38 -36.59 -3.11 -36.46
CA VAL A 38 -35.55 -4.11 -36.13
C VAL A 38 -35.34 -5.08 -37.28
N ARG A 39 -36.42 -5.64 -37.85
CA ARG A 39 -36.36 -6.55 -39.00
C ARG A 39 -35.82 -5.92 -40.28
N GLY A 40 -35.88 -4.59 -40.38
CA GLY A 40 -35.30 -3.83 -41.48
C GLY A 40 -33.78 -3.62 -41.34
N GLN A 41 -33.22 -3.79 -40.14
CA GLN A 41 -31.80 -3.68 -39.88
C GLN A 41 -31.09 -5.02 -40.09
N ARG A 42 -29.82 -4.95 -40.51
CA ARG A 42 -28.95 -6.13 -40.65
C ARG A 42 -27.97 -6.28 -39.49
N GLU A 43 -27.47 -5.16 -39.01
CA GLU A 43 -26.54 -5.05 -37.90
C GLU A 43 -26.73 -3.67 -37.24
N LEU A 44 -26.24 -3.52 -36.00
CA LEU A 44 -26.03 -2.23 -35.36
C LEU A 44 -24.54 -1.93 -35.30
N THR A 45 -24.13 -0.72 -35.64
CA THR A 45 -22.75 -0.26 -35.48
C THR A 45 -22.61 0.57 -34.21
N LEU A 46 -21.94 0.02 -33.20
CA LEU A 46 -21.59 0.69 -31.95
C LEU A 46 -20.26 1.44 -32.10
N GLY A 47 -20.29 2.76 -31.92
CA GLY A 47 -19.08 3.59 -31.88
C GLY A 47 -18.48 3.67 -30.47
N ILE A 48 -17.16 3.46 -30.39
CA ILE A 48 -16.34 3.65 -29.18
C ILE A 48 -15.16 4.59 -29.47
N SER A 49 -14.48 5.10 -28.46
CA SER A 49 -13.36 6.03 -28.64
C SER A 49 -12.11 5.62 -27.86
N ASN A 50 -10.95 6.03 -28.36
CA ASN A 50 -9.69 6.04 -27.62
C ASN A 50 -9.53 7.37 -26.84
N PRO A 51 -8.83 7.38 -25.69
CA PRO A 51 -8.51 6.25 -24.81
C PRO A 51 -9.73 5.55 -24.24
N ASP A 52 -9.52 4.31 -23.80
CA ASP A 52 -10.53 3.48 -23.13
C ASP A 52 -11.07 4.15 -21.85
N TYR A 53 -12.32 3.83 -21.51
CA TYR A 53 -13.03 4.28 -20.30
C TYR A 53 -13.33 3.07 -19.40
N PRO A 54 -12.34 2.48 -18.73
CA PRO A 54 -12.57 1.30 -17.91
C PRO A 54 -13.36 1.63 -16.63
N PRO A 55 -14.30 0.78 -16.19
CA PRO A 55 -14.60 -0.56 -16.72
C PRO A 55 -15.70 -0.61 -17.79
N PHE A 56 -16.13 0.53 -18.35
CA PHE A 56 -17.18 0.59 -19.37
C PHE A 56 -16.69 0.12 -20.74
N ASP A 57 -15.57 0.68 -21.19
CA ASP A 57 -14.92 0.39 -22.45
C ASP A 57 -13.51 -0.12 -22.21
N ILE A 58 -13.22 -1.35 -22.65
CA ILE A 58 -11.90 -1.97 -22.54
C ILE A 58 -11.57 -2.69 -23.87
N THR A 59 -10.42 -2.37 -24.43
CA THR A 59 -9.90 -2.95 -25.68
C THR A 59 -8.51 -3.59 -25.52
N MET A 60 -8.09 -3.84 -24.28
CA MET A 60 -6.73 -4.29 -23.95
C MET A 60 -6.37 -5.69 -24.49
N SER A 61 -7.36 -6.52 -24.81
CA SER A 61 -7.18 -7.88 -25.37
C SER A 61 -6.83 -7.89 -26.86
N GLY A 62 -6.69 -6.72 -27.50
CA GLY A 62 -6.24 -6.57 -28.87
C GLY A 62 -7.39 -6.39 -29.85
N ASN A 63 -8.21 -7.42 -30.04
CA ASN A 63 -9.33 -7.39 -31.00
C ASN A 63 -10.72 -7.50 -30.35
N ASP A 64 -10.80 -7.74 -29.04
CA ASP A 64 -12.08 -7.84 -28.35
C ASP A 64 -12.41 -6.53 -27.64
N TYR A 65 -13.69 -6.18 -27.68
CA TYR A 65 -14.26 -5.08 -26.91
C TYR A 65 -15.06 -5.67 -25.75
N GLU A 66 -14.61 -5.38 -24.53
CA GLU A 66 -15.18 -5.86 -23.28
C GLU A 66 -15.47 -4.69 -22.33
N GLY A 67 -16.22 -4.95 -21.25
CA GLY A 67 -16.59 -3.95 -20.24
C GLY A 67 -18.09 -3.95 -19.96
N ILE A 68 -18.52 -3.03 -19.09
CA ILE A 68 -19.94 -2.87 -18.74
C ILE A 68 -20.77 -2.54 -19.99
N THR A 69 -20.30 -1.61 -20.82
CA THR A 69 -21.01 -1.20 -22.04
C THR A 69 -21.09 -2.35 -23.05
N ALA A 70 -20.02 -3.16 -23.15
CA ALA A 70 -20.02 -4.36 -23.98
C ALA A 70 -21.03 -5.41 -23.50
N ASP A 71 -21.18 -5.62 -22.18
CA ASP A 71 -22.18 -6.54 -21.63
C ASP A 71 -23.62 -6.10 -21.98
N TYR A 72 -23.94 -4.82 -21.83
CA TYR A 72 -25.26 -4.30 -22.21
C TYR A 72 -25.48 -4.34 -23.73
N ALA A 73 -24.47 -4.04 -24.53
CA ALA A 73 -24.56 -4.16 -25.99
C ALA A 73 -24.76 -5.62 -26.42
N GLY A 74 -24.14 -6.58 -25.72
CA GLY A 74 -24.34 -8.02 -25.93
C GLY A 74 -25.76 -8.45 -25.64
N ILE A 75 -26.33 -8.00 -24.51
CA ILE A 75 -27.75 -8.26 -24.18
C ILE A 75 -28.67 -7.68 -25.26
N ILE A 76 -28.40 -6.45 -25.74
CA ILE A 76 -29.19 -5.83 -26.81
C ILE A 76 -29.10 -6.65 -28.11
N SER A 77 -27.91 -7.10 -28.47
CA SER A 77 -27.66 -7.95 -29.64
C SER A 77 -28.47 -9.24 -29.56
N ASP A 78 -28.36 -9.97 -28.46
CA ASP A 78 -29.02 -11.26 -28.25
C ASP A 78 -30.54 -11.13 -28.20
N ALA A 79 -31.05 -10.10 -27.53
CA ALA A 79 -32.48 -9.88 -27.34
C ALA A 79 -33.23 -9.52 -28.61
N LEU A 80 -32.56 -8.80 -29.50
CA LEU A 80 -33.13 -8.31 -30.75
C LEU A 80 -32.81 -9.22 -31.94
N ASP A 81 -32.00 -10.26 -31.73
CA ASP A 81 -31.40 -11.08 -32.80
C ASP A 81 -30.73 -10.19 -33.87
N LEU A 82 -30.03 -9.14 -33.42
CA LEU A 82 -29.45 -8.11 -34.27
C LEU A 82 -27.97 -7.92 -33.93
N PRO A 83 -27.05 -8.44 -34.78
CA PRO A 83 -25.62 -8.39 -34.50
C PRO A 83 -25.11 -6.97 -34.26
N VAL A 84 -24.27 -6.78 -33.25
CA VAL A 84 -23.60 -5.51 -32.96
C VAL A 84 -22.14 -5.56 -33.42
N ARG A 85 -21.77 -4.66 -34.32
CA ARG A 85 -20.39 -4.45 -34.77
C ARG A 85 -19.78 -3.25 -34.05
N VAL A 86 -18.55 -3.37 -33.57
CA VAL A 86 -17.88 -2.29 -32.81
C VAL A 86 -16.87 -1.58 -33.70
N GLN A 87 -16.96 -0.25 -33.75
CA GLN A 87 -16.08 0.62 -34.50
C GLN A 87 -15.40 1.65 -33.57
N ARG A 88 -14.07 1.68 -33.56
CA ARG A 88 -13.28 2.57 -32.71
C ARG A 88 -12.83 3.83 -33.45
N PHE A 89 -12.93 4.97 -32.77
CA PHE A 89 -12.48 6.27 -33.23
C PHE A 89 -11.33 6.81 -32.37
N GLU A 90 -10.49 7.69 -32.93
CA GLU A 90 -9.32 8.25 -32.21
C GLU A 90 -9.71 9.11 -31.00
N THR A 91 -10.86 9.79 -31.06
CA THR A 91 -11.36 10.67 -30.00
C THR A 91 -12.87 10.53 -29.85
N ARG A 92 -13.40 10.99 -28.71
CA ARG A 92 -14.84 10.98 -28.46
C ARG A 92 -15.59 11.93 -29.39
N ASP A 93 -15.02 13.10 -29.68
CA ASP A 93 -15.59 14.05 -30.64
C ASP A 93 -15.73 13.45 -32.05
N ALA A 94 -14.76 12.63 -32.47
CA ALA A 94 -14.83 11.92 -33.74
C ALA A 94 -15.95 10.88 -33.75
N ALA A 95 -16.15 10.15 -32.65
CA ALA A 95 -17.26 9.21 -32.49
C ALA A 95 -18.63 9.93 -32.48
N ILE A 96 -18.74 11.07 -31.79
CA ILE A 96 -19.94 11.94 -31.81
C ILE A 96 -20.26 12.40 -33.23
N LYS A 97 -19.25 12.87 -33.97
CA LYS A 97 -19.43 13.28 -35.36
C LYS A 97 -19.90 12.11 -36.22
N ALA A 98 -19.30 10.93 -36.05
CA ALA A 98 -19.69 9.72 -36.76
C ALA A 98 -21.15 9.33 -36.49
N LEU A 99 -21.63 9.49 -35.24
CA LEU A 99 -23.03 9.26 -34.88
C LEU A 99 -23.96 10.25 -35.59
N ILE A 100 -23.62 11.54 -35.54
CA ILE A 100 -24.44 12.60 -36.16
C ILE A 100 -24.51 12.43 -37.68
N THR A 101 -23.42 11.99 -38.32
CA THR A 101 -23.40 11.74 -39.77
C THR A 101 -23.96 10.37 -40.17
N GLY A 102 -24.39 9.54 -39.22
CA GLY A 102 -24.93 8.20 -39.49
C GLY A 102 -23.90 7.16 -39.93
N GLN A 103 -22.63 7.36 -39.59
CA GLN A 103 -21.57 6.35 -39.80
C GLN A 103 -21.65 5.23 -38.74
N VAL A 104 -22.12 5.56 -37.54
CA VAL A 104 -22.47 4.61 -36.48
C VAL A 104 -23.91 4.84 -36.03
N ASP A 105 -24.57 3.80 -35.55
CA ASP A 105 -25.98 3.85 -35.17
C ASP A 105 -26.15 4.35 -33.73
N LEU A 106 -25.20 3.99 -32.86
CA LEU A 106 -25.20 4.33 -31.45
C LEU A 106 -23.78 4.49 -30.90
N LEU A 107 -23.66 5.25 -29.82
CA LEU A 107 -22.45 5.33 -28.99
C LEU A 107 -22.71 4.72 -27.63
N GLY A 108 -21.73 3.98 -27.13
CA GLY A 108 -21.70 3.49 -25.76
C GLY A 108 -21.10 4.51 -24.80
N THR A 109 -21.22 4.26 -23.50
CA THR A 109 -20.57 5.03 -22.42
C THR A 109 -20.89 6.53 -22.51
N ALA A 110 -22.08 6.88 -23.01
CA ALA A 110 -22.52 8.26 -23.10
C ALA A 110 -23.05 8.73 -21.75
N ASN A 111 -22.75 9.97 -21.38
CA ASN A 111 -23.02 10.54 -20.06
C ASN A 111 -23.44 12.02 -20.21
N GLY A 112 -23.28 12.82 -19.15
CA GLY A 112 -23.59 14.25 -19.17
C GLY A 112 -22.85 15.04 -20.26
N PHE A 113 -21.72 14.54 -20.75
CA PHE A 113 -20.96 15.17 -21.84
C PHE A 113 -21.73 15.20 -23.17
N GLU A 114 -22.38 14.10 -23.56
CA GLU A 114 -23.19 14.05 -24.79
C GLU A 114 -24.59 14.64 -24.60
N ALA A 115 -25.10 14.64 -23.36
CA ALA A 115 -26.47 15.08 -23.05
C ALA A 115 -26.77 16.53 -23.47
N VAL A 116 -25.75 17.37 -23.63
CA VAL A 116 -25.89 18.78 -24.03
C VAL A 116 -25.96 19.00 -25.54
N ASP A 117 -25.62 18.02 -26.37
CA ASP A 117 -25.70 18.13 -27.83
C ASP A 117 -27.15 17.93 -28.30
N ARG A 118 -27.70 18.91 -29.02
CA ARG A 118 -29.09 18.88 -29.52
C ARG A 118 -29.35 17.82 -30.59
N ASN A 119 -28.29 17.32 -31.24
CA ASN A 119 -28.39 16.29 -32.28
C ASN A 119 -28.27 14.88 -31.71
N ILE A 120 -28.13 14.73 -30.38
CA ILE A 120 -28.01 13.44 -29.70
C ILE A 120 -29.16 13.27 -28.72
N ARG A 121 -29.64 12.03 -28.58
CA ARG A 121 -30.53 11.62 -27.50
C ARG A 121 -29.91 10.46 -26.73
N LEU A 122 -30.01 10.52 -25.40
CA LEU A 122 -29.60 9.43 -24.53
C LEU A 122 -30.78 8.48 -24.27
N SER A 123 -30.48 7.19 -24.27
CA SER A 123 -31.34 6.17 -23.69
C SER A 123 -31.43 6.31 -22.17
N GLN A 124 -32.34 5.56 -21.55
CA GLN A 124 -32.34 5.36 -20.10
C GLN A 124 -30.97 4.84 -19.67
N PRO A 125 -30.43 5.31 -18.53
CA PRO A 125 -29.12 4.86 -18.08
C PRO A 125 -29.15 3.37 -17.79
N TYR A 126 -28.20 2.64 -18.39
CA TYR A 126 -27.98 1.23 -18.05
C TYR A 126 -27.11 1.09 -16.81
N SER A 127 -26.37 2.14 -16.46
CA SER A 127 -25.59 2.23 -15.23
C SER A 127 -25.76 3.60 -14.62
N VAL A 128 -26.11 3.67 -13.34
CA VAL A 128 -26.23 4.94 -12.63
C VAL A 128 -24.86 5.36 -12.12
N ASP A 129 -24.51 6.62 -12.34
CA ASP A 129 -23.27 7.22 -11.87
C ASP A 129 -23.58 8.21 -10.76
N GLN A 130 -22.77 8.22 -9.72
CA GLN A 130 -22.68 9.30 -8.76
C GLN A 130 -21.30 9.97 -8.88
N PRO A 131 -21.20 11.24 -9.28
CA PRO A 131 -19.93 11.95 -9.34
C PRO A 131 -19.21 11.94 -8.00
N VAL A 132 -17.90 11.74 -7.99
CA VAL A 132 -17.04 11.71 -6.81
C VAL A 132 -15.86 12.67 -6.94
N LEU A 133 -15.43 13.19 -5.79
CA LEU A 133 -14.21 13.95 -5.60
C LEU A 133 -13.17 13.07 -4.93
N VAL A 134 -12.03 12.89 -5.59
CA VAL A 134 -10.91 12.07 -5.13
C VAL A 134 -9.74 12.97 -4.74
N THR A 135 -9.14 12.71 -3.59
CA THR A 135 -7.92 13.40 -3.13
C THR A 135 -6.83 12.38 -2.82
N ARG A 136 -5.64 12.86 -2.43
CA ARG A 136 -4.64 11.98 -1.85
C ARG A 136 -5.07 11.52 -0.45
N VAL A 137 -4.60 10.33 -0.07
CA VAL A 137 -4.77 9.81 1.29
C VAL A 137 -4.16 10.80 2.29
N GLY A 138 -4.93 11.12 3.34
CA GLY A 138 -4.53 12.07 4.39
C GLY A 138 -4.82 13.54 4.08
N ASP A 139 -5.38 13.87 2.91
CA ASP A 139 -5.86 15.22 2.64
C ASP A 139 -7.17 15.48 3.39
N THR A 140 -7.15 16.44 4.32
CA THR A 140 -8.26 16.78 5.22
C THR A 140 -8.99 18.07 4.81
N ARG A 141 -8.62 18.68 3.68
CA ARG A 141 -9.23 19.93 3.22
C ARG A 141 -10.73 19.75 2.98
N PRO A 142 -11.58 20.69 3.43
CA PRO A 142 -13.01 20.56 3.23
C PRO A 142 -13.36 20.73 1.74
N LEU A 143 -14.13 19.78 1.21
CA LEU A 143 -14.62 19.82 -0.19
C LEU A 143 -16.07 20.33 -0.30
N ASN A 144 -16.79 20.43 0.82
CA ASN A 144 -18.21 20.82 0.86
C ASN A 144 -18.41 22.30 0.51
N ASP A 145 -17.48 23.16 0.92
CA ASP A 145 -17.51 24.61 0.74
C ASP A 145 -17.09 25.06 -0.67
N GLY A 146 -16.87 24.11 -1.58
CA GLY A 146 -16.38 24.33 -2.94
C GLY A 146 -14.88 24.07 -3.07
N LEU A 147 -14.36 24.34 -4.27
CA LEU A 147 -12.98 24.00 -4.67
C LEU A 147 -12.14 25.24 -5.01
N LYS A 148 -12.44 26.36 -4.37
CA LYS A 148 -11.81 27.65 -4.67
C LYS A 148 -10.28 27.59 -4.48
N GLY A 149 -9.54 27.97 -5.50
CA GLY A 149 -8.07 27.97 -5.52
C GLY A 149 -7.44 26.58 -5.68
N MET A 150 -8.23 25.52 -5.83
CA MET A 150 -7.74 24.15 -6.03
C MET A 150 -7.61 23.82 -7.52
N ARG A 151 -6.64 22.97 -7.86
CA ARG A 151 -6.51 22.38 -9.20
C ARG A 151 -7.42 21.15 -9.29
N LEU A 152 -8.42 21.23 -10.16
CA LEU A 152 -9.40 20.18 -10.39
C LEU A 152 -9.05 19.42 -11.67
N SER A 153 -8.71 18.14 -11.57
CA SER A 153 -8.55 17.27 -12.74
C SER A 153 -9.85 16.55 -13.08
N MET A 154 -10.10 16.34 -14.37
CA MET A 154 -11.27 15.60 -14.88
C MET A 154 -10.93 14.97 -16.23
N VAL A 155 -11.60 13.88 -16.61
CA VAL A 155 -11.53 13.38 -18.00
C VAL A 155 -12.31 14.33 -18.91
N TYR A 156 -11.79 14.63 -20.10
CA TYR A 156 -12.40 15.67 -20.95
C TYR A 156 -13.84 15.37 -21.37
N HIS A 157 -14.20 14.09 -21.54
CA HIS A 157 -15.53 13.63 -21.94
C HIS A 157 -16.35 13.04 -20.77
N TYR A 158 -16.22 13.61 -19.56
CA TYR A 158 -17.04 13.18 -18.41
C TYR A 158 -18.22 14.13 -18.14
N LEU A 159 -17.93 15.41 -17.92
CA LEU A 159 -18.95 16.44 -17.74
C LEU A 159 -18.62 17.67 -18.60
N PRO A 160 -19.63 18.45 -19.04
CA PRO A 160 -19.38 19.69 -19.76
C PRO A 160 -18.53 20.67 -18.91
N PRO A 161 -17.39 21.19 -19.42
CA PRO A 161 -16.53 22.08 -18.65
C PRO A 161 -17.26 23.30 -18.07
N ALA A 162 -18.19 23.89 -18.83
CA ALA A 162 -18.98 25.05 -18.39
C ALA A 162 -19.87 24.73 -17.17
N GLU A 163 -20.40 23.51 -17.07
CA GLU A 163 -21.21 23.08 -15.92
C GLU A 163 -20.34 22.90 -14.66
N VAL A 164 -19.15 22.32 -14.85
CA VAL A 164 -18.17 22.12 -13.77
C VAL A 164 -17.66 23.46 -13.24
N GLU A 165 -17.35 24.40 -14.12
CA GLU A 165 -16.92 25.76 -13.77
C GLU A 165 -18.02 26.55 -13.04
N ALA A 166 -19.29 26.40 -13.45
CA ALA A 166 -20.42 27.00 -12.77
C ALA A 166 -20.64 26.41 -11.36
N THR A 167 -20.42 25.10 -11.20
CA THR A 167 -20.60 24.38 -9.93
C THR A 167 -19.46 24.62 -8.94
N TYR A 168 -18.23 24.79 -9.44
CA TYR A 168 -17.03 25.02 -8.64
C TYR A 168 -16.33 26.34 -9.02
N PRO A 169 -16.98 27.50 -8.78
CA PRO A 169 -16.42 28.79 -9.14
C PRO A 169 -15.09 29.03 -8.41
N GLY A 170 -14.05 29.35 -9.17
CA GLY A 170 -12.70 29.60 -8.65
C GLY A 170 -11.81 28.37 -8.49
N ALA A 171 -12.26 27.18 -8.88
CA ALA A 171 -11.37 26.05 -9.12
C ALA A 171 -10.65 26.21 -10.48
N THR A 172 -9.41 25.74 -10.57
CA THR A 172 -8.69 25.67 -11.85
C THR A 172 -8.92 24.31 -12.47
N LEU A 173 -9.92 24.22 -13.36
CA LEU A 173 -10.24 22.98 -14.09
C LEU A 173 -9.15 22.68 -15.13
N LYS A 174 -8.68 21.43 -15.14
CA LYS A 174 -7.83 20.88 -16.19
C LYS A 174 -8.36 19.51 -16.62
N THR A 175 -8.71 19.40 -17.90
CA THR A 175 -9.14 18.14 -18.49
C THR A 175 -7.95 17.31 -18.95
N TYR A 176 -8.14 15.99 -18.94
CA TYR A 176 -7.14 14.99 -19.31
C TYR A 176 -7.71 14.01 -20.34
N PRO A 177 -6.86 13.43 -21.19
CA PRO A 177 -7.32 12.57 -22.29
C PRO A 177 -7.83 11.21 -21.85
N SER A 178 -7.43 10.71 -20.67
CA SER A 178 -7.86 9.40 -20.15
C SER A 178 -8.19 9.46 -18.67
N PHE A 179 -9.04 8.53 -18.22
CA PHE A 179 -9.38 8.35 -16.81
C PHE A 179 -8.14 8.17 -15.93
N GLN A 180 -7.24 7.28 -16.36
CA GLN A 180 -5.98 7.03 -15.66
C GLN A 180 -5.13 8.30 -15.53
N ASN A 181 -5.00 9.12 -16.59
CA ASN A 181 -4.21 10.34 -16.54
C ASN A 181 -4.83 11.39 -15.60
N ALA A 182 -6.16 11.49 -15.58
CA ALA A 182 -6.88 12.43 -14.73
C ALA A 182 -6.71 12.13 -13.24
N ILE A 183 -6.85 10.87 -12.83
CA ILE A 183 -6.67 10.45 -11.43
C ILE A 183 -5.18 10.43 -11.01
N ASN A 184 -4.28 10.05 -11.92
CA ASN A 184 -2.82 10.13 -11.70
C ASN A 184 -2.35 11.55 -11.39
N ALA A 185 -3.01 12.57 -11.96
CA ALA A 185 -2.68 13.96 -11.67
C ALA A 185 -2.77 14.26 -10.16
N VAL A 186 -3.77 13.71 -9.46
CA VAL A 186 -3.90 13.85 -8.00
C VAL A 186 -2.84 13.04 -7.27
N ALA A 187 -2.63 11.78 -7.68
CA ALA A 187 -1.63 10.89 -7.10
C ALA A 187 -0.21 11.48 -7.16
N PHE A 188 0.13 12.18 -8.24
CA PHE A 188 1.45 12.81 -8.46
C PHE A 188 1.50 14.30 -8.13
N ASN A 189 0.51 14.81 -7.38
CA ASN A 189 0.45 16.20 -6.91
C ASN A 189 0.42 17.27 -8.02
N GLN A 190 0.01 16.89 -9.23
CA GLN A 190 -0.24 17.80 -10.36
C GLN A 190 -1.65 18.43 -10.30
N ALA A 191 -2.57 17.76 -9.61
CA ALA A 191 -3.89 18.25 -9.23
C ALA A 191 -4.10 18.07 -7.72
N ASP A 192 -5.06 18.82 -7.19
CA ASP A 192 -5.46 18.75 -5.78
C ASP A 192 -6.65 17.82 -5.59
N VAL A 193 -7.60 17.86 -6.53
CA VAL A 193 -8.83 17.07 -6.52
C VAL A 193 -9.09 16.52 -7.92
N PHE A 194 -9.57 15.28 -8.01
CA PHE A 194 -10.05 14.67 -9.24
C PHE A 194 -11.57 14.55 -9.17
N LEU A 195 -12.28 14.95 -10.22
CA LEU A 195 -13.71 14.74 -10.41
C LEU A 195 -13.92 13.64 -11.46
N GLY A 196 -14.60 12.56 -11.07
CA GLY A 196 -14.91 11.42 -11.93
C GLY A 196 -16.14 10.64 -11.45
N ASP A 197 -16.52 9.61 -12.19
CA ASP A 197 -17.62 8.71 -11.82
C ASP A 197 -17.20 7.73 -10.72
N THR A 198 -18.15 7.29 -9.90
CA THR A 198 -17.87 6.36 -8.79
C THR A 198 -17.33 5.02 -9.30
N ILE A 199 -17.91 4.50 -10.40
CA ILE A 199 -17.66 3.15 -10.91
C ILE A 199 -16.22 3.01 -11.40
N SER A 200 -15.79 3.91 -12.27
CA SER A 200 -14.45 3.90 -12.87
C SER A 200 -13.40 4.32 -11.86
N THR A 201 -13.72 5.25 -10.96
CA THR A 201 -12.83 5.59 -9.83
C THR A 201 -12.56 4.36 -8.98
N GLN A 202 -13.60 3.63 -8.58
CA GLN A 202 -13.46 2.44 -7.75
C GLN A 202 -12.66 1.36 -8.46
N TYR A 203 -12.99 1.10 -9.73
CA TYR A 203 -12.30 0.13 -10.56
C TYR A 203 -10.78 0.40 -10.61
N ILE A 204 -10.38 1.66 -10.83
CA ILE A 204 -8.97 2.03 -10.92
C ILE A 204 -8.25 1.98 -9.57
N ILE A 205 -8.89 2.46 -8.49
CA ILE A 205 -8.30 2.40 -7.13
C ILE A 205 -8.07 0.94 -6.72
N ASN A 206 -9.08 0.08 -6.88
CA ASN A 206 -9.02 -1.31 -6.47
C ASN A 206 -8.10 -2.18 -7.35
N LYS A 207 -7.85 -1.80 -8.62
CA LYS A 207 -6.84 -2.46 -9.44
C LYS A 207 -5.41 -2.32 -8.85
N GLY A 208 -5.24 -1.48 -7.82
CA GLY A 208 -4.05 -1.46 -6.97
C GLY A 208 -2.91 -0.61 -7.50
N TYR A 209 -3.13 0.18 -8.56
CA TYR A 209 -2.08 1.03 -9.13
C TYR A 209 -1.81 2.29 -8.29
N LEU A 210 -2.77 2.74 -7.48
CA LEU A 210 -2.69 3.99 -6.72
C LEU A 210 -3.10 3.78 -5.26
N ASN A 211 -2.15 3.40 -4.41
CA ASN A 211 -2.37 3.22 -2.97
C ASN A 211 -2.40 4.55 -2.17
N ASN A 212 -2.28 5.69 -2.86
CA ASN A 212 -2.13 7.01 -2.26
C ASN A 212 -3.27 7.97 -2.60
N VAL A 213 -4.37 7.49 -3.20
CA VAL A 213 -5.59 8.27 -3.46
C VAL A 213 -6.78 7.63 -2.75
N GLN A 214 -7.79 8.44 -2.45
CA GLN A 214 -9.03 8.02 -1.81
C GLN A 214 -10.20 8.85 -2.34
N MET A 215 -11.38 8.23 -2.46
CA MET A 215 -12.62 8.99 -2.64
C MET A 215 -12.86 9.81 -1.37
N SER A 216 -12.94 11.13 -1.49
CA SER A 216 -13.04 12.04 -0.35
C SER A 216 -14.37 12.74 -0.26
N ASN A 217 -15.19 12.77 -1.31
CA ASN A 217 -16.57 13.25 -1.22
C ASN A 217 -17.38 12.84 -2.46
N PHE A 218 -18.70 13.02 -2.40
CA PHE A 218 -19.52 13.09 -3.61
C PHE A 218 -19.44 14.49 -4.24
N GLY A 219 -19.48 14.52 -5.56
CA GLY A 219 -19.59 15.75 -6.34
C GLY A 219 -20.99 16.35 -6.24
N LYS A 220 -21.10 17.64 -6.54
CA LYS A 220 -22.37 18.39 -6.53
C LYS A 220 -23.20 18.26 -7.82
N HIS A 221 -22.72 17.48 -8.79
CA HIS A 221 -23.37 17.31 -10.08
C HIS A 221 -24.50 16.28 -10.03
N GLU A 222 -25.51 16.47 -10.86
CA GLU A 222 -26.61 15.52 -10.99
C GLU A 222 -26.11 14.18 -11.57
N PRO A 223 -26.61 13.04 -11.07
CA PRO A 223 -26.25 11.72 -11.56
C PRO A 223 -26.92 11.46 -12.92
N ASN A 224 -26.27 11.82 -14.02
CA ASN A 224 -26.77 11.54 -15.38
C ASN A 224 -26.66 10.05 -15.76
N GLY A 225 -25.79 9.28 -15.09
CA GLY A 225 -25.51 7.89 -15.42
C GLY A 225 -24.83 7.69 -16.78
N PHE A 226 -24.64 6.42 -17.13
CA PHE A 226 -24.14 5.99 -18.43
C PHE A 226 -25.26 5.34 -19.25
N SER A 227 -25.40 5.80 -20.48
CA SER A 227 -26.43 5.45 -21.44
C SER A 227 -25.83 5.12 -22.81
N PHE A 228 -26.64 4.55 -23.69
CA PHE A 228 -26.38 4.61 -25.13
C PHE A 228 -26.88 5.95 -25.69
N ALA A 229 -26.06 6.58 -26.52
CA ALA A 229 -26.43 7.77 -27.30
C ALA A 229 -26.81 7.38 -28.73
N VAL A 230 -27.87 7.99 -29.25
CA VAL A 230 -28.30 7.85 -30.65
C VAL A 230 -28.51 9.22 -31.28
N SER A 231 -28.52 9.29 -32.62
CA SER A 231 -28.91 10.51 -33.32
C SER A 231 -30.33 10.94 -32.93
N ASN A 232 -30.55 12.24 -32.75
CA ASN A 232 -31.85 12.83 -32.41
C ASN A 232 -32.96 12.45 -33.41
N GLU A 233 -32.59 12.17 -34.65
CA GLU A 233 -33.53 11.73 -35.70
C GLU A 233 -33.93 10.26 -35.57
N ASN A 234 -33.11 9.42 -34.93
CA ASN A 234 -33.34 7.97 -34.84
C ASN A 234 -34.15 7.59 -33.58
N THR A 235 -35.38 8.11 -33.52
CA THR A 235 -36.31 7.86 -32.41
C THR A 235 -36.75 6.39 -32.29
N GLN A 236 -36.72 5.64 -33.40
CA GLN A 236 -37.06 4.21 -33.41
C GLN A 236 -36.00 3.38 -32.66
N LEU A 237 -34.71 3.56 -33.00
CA LEU A 237 -33.63 2.88 -32.29
C LEU A 237 -33.63 3.24 -30.80
N LEU A 238 -33.84 4.52 -30.46
CA LEU A 238 -33.95 4.95 -29.06
C LEU A 238 -35.05 4.19 -28.31
N GLY A 239 -36.23 4.09 -28.93
CA GLY A 239 -37.37 3.39 -28.35
C GLY A 239 -37.08 1.90 -28.14
N VAL A 240 -36.47 1.24 -29.13
CA VAL A 240 -36.07 -0.17 -29.05
C VAL A 240 -35.05 -0.39 -27.93
N ILE A 241 -33.97 0.40 -27.89
CA ILE A 241 -32.95 0.30 -26.82
C ILE A 241 -33.60 0.47 -25.45
N ASN A 242 -34.46 1.48 -25.27
CA ASN A 242 -35.12 1.73 -23.98
C ASN A 242 -36.02 0.58 -23.54
N GLN A 243 -36.78 -0.04 -24.45
CA GLN A 243 -37.60 -1.19 -24.09
C GLN A 243 -36.75 -2.41 -23.74
N THR A 244 -35.65 -2.63 -24.48
CA THR A 244 -34.71 -3.71 -24.18
C THR A 244 -34.06 -3.50 -22.82
N LEU A 245 -33.51 -2.32 -22.55
CA LEU A 245 -32.93 -1.99 -21.24
C LEU A 245 -33.95 -2.20 -20.12
N LYS A 246 -35.18 -1.72 -20.28
CA LYS A 246 -36.25 -1.89 -19.29
C LYS A 246 -36.58 -3.37 -19.00
N ALA A 247 -36.43 -4.24 -19.99
CA ALA A 247 -36.70 -5.68 -19.85
C ALA A 247 -35.58 -6.44 -19.12
N ILE A 248 -34.37 -5.85 -18.98
CA ILE A 248 -33.24 -6.50 -18.32
C ILE A 248 -33.56 -6.75 -16.83
N PRO A 249 -33.54 -8.02 -16.37
CA PRO A 249 -33.77 -8.35 -14.98
C PRO A 249 -32.79 -7.67 -14.01
N VAL A 250 -33.27 -7.34 -12.81
CA VAL A 250 -32.47 -6.63 -11.80
C VAL A 250 -31.26 -7.46 -11.35
N ASP A 251 -31.42 -8.76 -11.22
CA ASP A 251 -30.33 -9.70 -10.90
C ASP A 251 -29.24 -9.70 -11.98
N GLU A 252 -29.59 -9.56 -13.25
CA GLU A 252 -28.60 -9.46 -14.32
C GLU A 252 -27.82 -8.15 -14.28
N ARG A 253 -28.49 -7.02 -13.97
CA ARG A 253 -27.81 -5.73 -13.73
C ARG A 253 -26.82 -5.84 -12.57
N ILE A 254 -27.22 -6.50 -11.49
CA ILE A 254 -26.36 -6.78 -10.33
C ILE A 254 -25.19 -7.71 -10.73
N ASN A 255 -25.41 -8.72 -11.59
CA ASN A 255 -24.35 -9.59 -12.09
C ASN A 255 -23.30 -8.81 -12.90
N ILE A 256 -23.73 -7.93 -13.80
CA ILE A 256 -22.82 -7.06 -14.57
C ILE A 256 -22.04 -6.15 -13.63
N SER A 257 -22.72 -5.48 -12.69
CA SER A 257 -22.07 -4.64 -11.67
C SER A 257 -21.00 -5.43 -10.92
N ARG A 258 -21.34 -6.62 -10.40
CA ARG A 258 -20.41 -7.48 -9.64
C ARG A 258 -19.22 -7.99 -10.46
N ARG A 259 -19.41 -8.25 -11.75
CA ARG A 259 -18.34 -8.74 -12.63
C ARG A 259 -17.23 -7.71 -12.78
N TRP A 260 -17.62 -6.44 -12.88
CA TRP A 260 -16.70 -5.33 -13.10
C TRP A 260 -16.32 -4.57 -11.83
N SER A 261 -17.08 -4.74 -10.76
CA SER A 261 -16.77 -4.23 -9.42
C SER A 261 -15.88 -5.23 -8.69
N THR A 262 -14.64 -4.85 -8.43
CA THR A 262 -13.61 -5.63 -7.73
C THR A 262 -13.93 -5.81 -6.24
N GLY A 263 -15.05 -6.47 -5.91
CA GLY A 263 -15.47 -6.77 -4.53
C GLY A 263 -16.02 -5.57 -3.76
N SER A 264 -16.58 -4.57 -4.45
CA SER A 264 -17.06 -3.32 -3.84
C SER A 264 -18.37 -2.87 -4.49
N ASP A 265 -19.45 -3.63 -4.31
CA ASP A 265 -20.82 -3.18 -4.65
C ASP A 265 -21.31 -2.07 -3.67
N LEU A 266 -20.46 -1.79 -2.67
CA LEU A 266 -20.55 -0.86 -1.54
C LEU A 266 -21.23 0.49 -1.77
N MET A 267 -21.31 0.98 -3.01
CA MET A 267 -21.79 2.33 -3.36
C MET A 267 -22.88 2.34 -4.45
N LEU A 268 -23.19 1.22 -5.10
CA LEU A 268 -23.86 1.17 -6.41
C LEU A 268 -25.35 0.85 -6.35
N THR A 269 -26.03 1.21 -5.26
CA THR A 269 -27.48 1.07 -5.17
C THR A 269 -28.15 2.42 -5.41
N ASP A 270 -29.14 2.47 -6.31
CA ASP A 270 -30.04 3.63 -6.54
C ASP A 270 -30.77 4.11 -5.27
N GLN A 271 -30.66 3.37 -4.17
CA GLN A 271 -31.23 3.70 -2.88
C GLN A 271 -30.41 4.79 -2.19
N LYS A 272 -30.69 6.06 -2.52
CA LYS A 272 -30.35 7.18 -1.63
C LYS A 272 -30.83 6.84 -0.21
N LEU A 273 -29.95 7.02 0.77
CA LEU A 273 -30.25 6.78 2.17
C LEU A 273 -31.49 7.59 2.58
N GLN A 274 -32.54 6.90 3.03
CA GLN A 274 -33.81 7.55 3.38
C GLN A 274 -33.73 8.14 4.78
N LEU A 275 -33.19 9.35 4.86
CA LEU A 275 -33.08 10.13 6.09
C LEU A 275 -34.39 10.87 6.38
N THR A 276 -34.72 11.01 7.66
CA THR A 276 -35.81 11.88 8.09
C THR A 276 -35.35 13.32 8.09
N GLN A 277 -36.29 14.27 8.00
CA GLN A 277 -35.96 15.69 8.07
C GLN A 277 -35.24 16.08 9.38
N ARG A 278 -35.44 15.34 10.48
CA ARG A 278 -34.70 15.53 11.73
C ARG A 278 -33.25 15.11 11.59
N GLU A 279 -32.99 13.97 10.97
CA GLU A 279 -31.64 13.44 10.73
C GLU A 279 -30.85 14.32 9.77
N GLU A 280 -31.47 14.79 8.68
CA GLU A 280 -30.83 15.72 7.73
C GLU A 280 -30.41 17.02 8.41
N ARG A 281 -31.29 17.60 9.26
CA ARG A 281 -30.95 18.78 10.07
C ARG A 281 -29.84 18.47 11.07
N TRP A 282 -29.87 17.31 11.69
CA TRP A 282 -28.85 16.90 12.66
C TRP A 282 -27.48 16.82 11.98
N ILE A 283 -27.38 16.19 10.81
CA ILE A 283 -26.15 16.10 10.00
C ILE A 283 -25.64 17.50 9.63
N ALA A 284 -26.54 18.39 9.20
CA ALA A 284 -26.17 19.77 8.86
C ALA A 284 -25.63 20.57 10.06
N GLN A 285 -26.12 20.29 11.28
CA GLN A 285 -25.67 20.95 12.52
C GLN A 285 -24.42 20.29 13.12
N HIS A 286 -24.19 19.01 12.85
CA HIS A 286 -23.09 18.20 13.38
C HIS A 286 -22.30 17.56 12.25
N PRO A 287 -21.62 18.36 11.40
CA PRO A 287 -20.93 17.84 10.22
C PRO A 287 -19.74 16.93 10.58
N THR A 288 -19.25 17.00 11.81
CA THR A 288 -18.16 16.18 12.34
C THR A 288 -18.62 15.44 13.59
N VAL A 289 -18.44 14.12 13.61
CA VAL A 289 -18.70 13.21 14.73
C VAL A 289 -17.37 12.79 15.33
N ARG A 290 -17.20 12.96 16.64
CA ARG A 290 -16.00 12.55 17.37
C ARG A 290 -16.12 11.07 17.70
N VAL A 291 -15.22 10.26 17.15
CA VAL A 291 -15.21 8.81 17.33
C VAL A 291 -14.07 8.42 18.26
N VAL A 292 -14.37 7.78 19.37
CA VAL A 292 -13.34 7.19 20.23
C VAL A 292 -13.17 5.71 19.88
N VAL A 293 -11.91 5.26 19.77
CA VAL A 293 -11.57 3.87 19.46
C VAL A 293 -10.44 3.35 20.35
N ASN A 294 -10.49 2.06 20.67
CA ASN A 294 -9.39 1.37 21.29
C ASN A 294 -8.27 1.17 20.26
N GLU A 295 -7.07 1.67 20.54
CA GLU A 295 -5.95 1.62 19.59
C GLU A 295 -5.34 0.22 19.39
N ALA A 296 -5.65 -0.73 20.29
CA ALA A 296 -5.10 -2.08 20.32
C ALA A 296 -6.16 -3.18 20.09
N TYR A 297 -7.20 -2.90 19.28
CA TYR A 297 -8.31 -3.82 19.04
C TYR A 297 -8.34 -4.32 17.58
N ALA A 298 -7.18 -4.70 17.03
CA ALA A 298 -7.10 -5.26 15.69
C ALA A 298 -7.87 -6.61 15.59
N PRO A 299 -8.46 -6.93 14.42
CA PRO A 299 -8.48 -6.13 13.18
C PRO A 299 -9.61 -5.08 13.11
N LEU A 300 -10.32 -4.79 14.20
CA LEU A 300 -11.46 -3.87 14.19
C LEU A 300 -11.01 -2.42 14.17
N THR A 301 -10.18 -2.03 15.15
CA THR A 301 -9.65 -0.67 15.32
C THR A 301 -8.19 -0.75 15.72
N PHE A 302 -7.32 -0.17 14.89
CA PHE A 302 -5.90 -0.02 15.23
C PHE A 302 -5.28 1.10 14.40
N PHE A 303 -4.02 1.41 14.70
CA PHE A 303 -3.26 2.38 13.93
C PHE A 303 -2.03 1.71 13.32
N ASP A 304 -1.76 1.99 12.04
CA ASP A 304 -0.56 1.49 11.38
C ASP A 304 0.70 2.24 11.84
N ALA A 305 1.88 1.79 11.39
CA ALA A 305 3.16 2.40 11.75
C ALA A 305 3.29 3.88 11.33
N LYS A 306 2.45 4.37 10.41
CA LYS A 306 2.40 5.78 10.00
C LYS A 306 1.38 6.58 10.82
N GLY A 307 0.69 5.94 11.75
CA GLY A 307 -0.32 6.54 12.61
C GLY A 307 -1.69 6.69 11.94
N ASN A 308 -1.93 6.05 10.79
CA ASN A 308 -3.25 6.08 10.15
C ASN A 308 -4.20 5.13 10.84
N PHE A 309 -5.46 5.54 11.00
CA PHE A 309 -6.52 4.67 11.52
C PHE A 309 -6.85 3.57 10.49
N ARG A 310 -6.82 2.31 10.93
CA ARG A 310 -6.99 1.10 10.13
C ARG A 310 -7.91 0.11 10.84
N GLY A 311 -8.38 -0.86 10.07
CA GLY A 311 -9.25 -1.94 10.51
C GLY A 311 -10.64 -1.87 9.89
N ILE A 312 -11.45 -2.88 10.19
CA ILE A 312 -12.81 -3.02 9.66
C ILE A 312 -13.66 -1.79 9.97
N THR A 313 -13.52 -1.25 11.18
CA THR A 313 -14.29 -0.08 11.63
C THR A 313 -13.90 1.18 10.85
N ALA A 314 -12.64 1.31 10.46
CA ALA A 314 -12.18 2.43 9.63
C ALA A 314 -12.86 2.38 8.25
N ASP A 315 -12.93 1.20 7.64
CA ASP A 315 -13.62 1.03 6.36
C ASP A 315 -15.12 1.29 6.47
N LEU A 316 -15.76 0.80 7.53
CA LEU A 316 -17.19 1.03 7.73
C LEU A 316 -17.52 2.50 7.97
N LEU A 317 -16.72 3.21 8.78
CA LEU A 317 -16.90 4.65 8.97
C LEU A 317 -16.71 5.42 7.65
N GLU A 318 -15.82 4.97 6.77
CA GLU A 318 -15.67 5.55 5.44
C GLU A 318 -16.93 5.36 4.58
N LEU A 319 -17.58 4.20 4.64
CA LEU A 319 -18.86 3.98 3.96
C LEU A 319 -19.99 4.83 4.53
N VAL A 320 -20.06 4.91 5.86
CA VAL A 320 -21.04 5.77 6.53
C VAL A 320 -20.80 7.22 6.13
N ARG A 321 -19.54 7.67 6.08
CA ARG A 321 -19.15 9.03 5.64
C ARG A 321 -19.64 9.31 4.23
N LEU A 322 -19.43 8.38 3.30
CA LEU A 322 -19.91 8.52 1.94
C LEU A 322 -21.44 8.60 1.91
N ARG A 323 -22.14 7.65 2.54
CA ARG A 323 -23.62 7.57 2.49
C ARG A 323 -24.36 8.70 3.22
N THR A 324 -23.73 9.32 4.21
CA THR A 324 -24.37 10.33 5.07
C THR A 324 -23.79 11.73 4.92
N GLY A 325 -22.56 11.86 4.40
CA GLY A 325 -21.80 13.11 4.38
C GLY A 325 -21.14 13.49 5.72
N LEU A 326 -21.37 12.74 6.80
CA LEU A 326 -20.75 12.98 8.12
C LEU A 326 -19.26 12.76 8.08
N ARG A 327 -18.47 13.63 8.71
CA ARG A 327 -17.02 13.42 8.91
C ARG A 327 -16.76 12.79 10.26
N PHE A 328 -15.71 11.98 10.35
CA PHE A 328 -15.33 11.32 11.60
C PHE A 328 -13.96 11.81 12.08
N ASP A 329 -13.92 12.41 13.26
CA ASP A 329 -12.68 12.77 13.96
C ASP A 329 -12.34 11.65 14.95
N VAL A 330 -11.38 10.80 14.58
CA VAL A 330 -11.04 9.60 15.34
C VAL A 330 -10.01 9.91 16.43
N LYS A 331 -10.37 9.65 17.69
CA LYS A 331 -9.53 9.77 18.89
C LYS A 331 -9.16 8.39 19.43
N ARG A 332 -7.92 8.29 19.91
CA ARG A 332 -7.39 7.07 20.53
C ARG A 332 -7.78 7.05 21.99
N SER A 333 -8.11 5.87 22.48
CA SER A 333 -8.30 5.60 23.90
C SER A 333 -7.51 4.35 24.31
N PRO A 334 -6.86 4.37 25.49
CA PRO A 334 -6.04 3.26 25.96
C PRO A 334 -6.86 2.12 26.58
N SER A 335 -8.11 2.37 26.99
CA SER A 335 -8.93 1.39 27.70
C SER A 335 -10.41 1.56 27.41
N LEU A 336 -11.18 0.50 27.63
CA LEU A 336 -12.63 0.55 27.50
C LEU A 336 -13.26 1.58 28.45
N THR A 337 -12.80 1.60 29.70
CA THR A 337 -13.33 2.50 30.73
C THR A 337 -13.20 3.96 30.30
N ASP A 338 -12.07 4.34 29.71
CA ASP A 338 -11.86 5.69 29.19
C ASP A 338 -12.79 6.00 28.01
N MET A 339 -13.01 5.07 27.07
CA MET A 339 -13.99 5.25 25.99
C MET A 339 -15.41 5.50 26.51
N LEU A 340 -15.85 4.72 27.50
CA LEU A 340 -17.18 4.87 28.10
C LEU A 340 -17.34 6.24 28.77
N ASN A 341 -16.33 6.68 29.53
CA ASN A 341 -16.33 7.99 30.16
C ASN A 341 -16.38 9.12 29.13
N GLN A 342 -15.57 9.03 28.07
CA GLN A 342 -15.57 10.06 27.01
C GLN A 342 -16.94 10.21 26.35
N VAL A 343 -17.68 9.12 26.12
CA VAL A 343 -19.04 9.21 25.56
C VAL A 343 -20.06 9.70 26.58
N SER A 344 -19.97 9.24 27.83
CA SER A 344 -20.88 9.67 28.90
C SER A 344 -20.76 11.17 29.20
N GLU A 345 -19.54 11.70 29.17
CA GLU A 345 -19.22 13.12 29.42
C GLU A 345 -19.39 14.01 28.17
N GLY A 346 -19.79 13.44 27.02
CA GLY A 346 -19.96 14.17 25.76
C GLY A 346 -18.65 14.66 25.14
N GLN A 347 -17.50 14.09 25.53
CA GLN A 347 -16.19 14.33 24.91
C GLN A 347 -16.03 13.58 23.58
N ALA A 348 -16.71 12.44 23.44
CA ALA A 348 -16.88 11.71 22.19
C ALA A 348 -18.38 11.47 21.91
N ASP A 349 -18.73 11.36 20.64
CA ASP A 349 -20.11 11.16 20.18
C ASP A 349 -20.40 9.68 19.90
N LEU A 350 -19.34 8.91 19.58
CA LEU A 350 -19.42 7.54 19.08
C LEU A 350 -18.22 6.71 19.58
N ILE A 351 -18.46 5.50 20.06
CA ILE A 351 -17.47 4.43 20.19
C ILE A 351 -17.49 3.62 18.90
N GLY A 352 -16.33 3.51 18.23
CA GLY A 352 -16.26 2.87 16.92
C GLY A 352 -16.59 1.37 16.96
N ALA A 353 -16.02 0.64 17.91
CA ALA A 353 -16.16 -0.81 18.01
C ALA A 353 -16.32 -1.24 19.46
N LEU A 354 -17.45 -1.87 19.79
CA LEU A 354 -17.71 -2.42 21.11
C LEU A 354 -18.61 -3.66 21.01
N VAL A 355 -18.32 -4.68 21.81
CA VAL A 355 -19.21 -5.84 21.96
C VAL A 355 -20.44 -5.40 22.75
N SER A 356 -21.63 -5.62 22.19
CA SER A 356 -22.88 -5.33 22.89
C SER A 356 -23.11 -6.29 24.05
N SER A 357 -23.78 -5.80 25.08
CA SER A 357 -24.15 -6.56 26.28
C SER A 357 -25.29 -5.86 26.99
N ASP A 358 -26.20 -6.63 27.58
CA ASP A 358 -27.35 -6.12 28.34
C ASP A 358 -26.95 -5.05 29.37
N GLU A 359 -25.86 -5.28 30.13
CA GLU A 359 -25.33 -4.32 31.11
C GLU A 359 -25.03 -2.93 30.52
N ARG A 360 -24.63 -2.86 29.26
CA ARG A 360 -24.23 -1.61 28.60
C ARG A 360 -25.39 -0.90 27.93
N GLU A 361 -26.47 -1.60 27.59
CA GLU A 361 -27.67 -1.02 26.95
C GLU A 361 -28.43 -0.05 27.87
N ASP A 362 -28.15 -0.09 29.17
CA ASP A 362 -28.66 0.87 30.15
C ASP A 362 -28.09 2.29 29.94
N HIS A 363 -26.87 2.40 29.38
CA HIS A 363 -26.15 3.67 29.23
C HIS A 363 -25.81 4.03 27.79
N LEU A 364 -25.77 3.05 26.89
CA LEU A 364 -25.42 3.20 25.49
C LEU A 364 -26.57 2.78 24.57
N SER A 365 -26.60 3.38 23.39
CA SER A 365 -27.38 2.88 22.25
C SER A 365 -26.42 2.25 21.25
N PHE A 366 -26.59 0.95 21.00
CA PHE A 366 -25.81 0.22 20.00
C PHE A 366 -26.48 0.32 18.63
N SER A 367 -25.66 0.45 17.59
CA SER A 367 -26.11 0.25 16.22
C SER A 367 -26.43 -1.22 15.96
N ARG A 368 -26.96 -1.55 14.78
CA ARG A 368 -26.91 -2.92 14.27
C ARG A 368 -25.47 -3.45 14.31
N PRO A 369 -25.26 -4.72 14.68
CA PRO A 369 -23.95 -5.32 14.67
C PRO A 369 -23.42 -5.37 13.24
N TYR A 370 -22.18 -4.99 13.08
CA TYR A 370 -21.46 -5.11 11.80
C TYR A 370 -20.45 -6.26 11.82
N ILE A 371 -20.24 -6.91 12.97
CA ILE A 371 -19.65 -8.24 13.08
C ILE A 371 -20.51 -9.09 13.99
N ASP A 372 -20.73 -10.31 13.53
CA ASP A 372 -21.28 -11.42 14.31
C ASP A 372 -20.27 -12.57 14.21
N ASN A 373 -19.67 -12.95 15.34
CA ASN A 373 -18.76 -14.09 15.41
C ASN A 373 -18.85 -14.84 16.74
N SER A 374 -18.30 -16.05 16.80
CA SER A 374 -18.26 -16.81 18.06
C SER A 374 -17.09 -16.39 18.94
N PHE A 375 -17.23 -16.58 20.25
CA PHE A 375 -16.08 -16.58 21.16
C PHE A 375 -15.32 -17.90 21.07
N VAL A 376 -14.00 -17.85 21.22
CA VAL A 376 -13.13 -19.04 21.19
C VAL A 376 -12.20 -19.08 22.40
N LEU A 377 -11.88 -20.29 22.83
CA LEU A 377 -10.81 -20.58 23.77
C LEU A 377 -9.49 -20.68 23.00
N VAL A 378 -8.56 -19.82 23.38
CA VAL A 378 -7.17 -19.86 22.92
C VAL A 378 -6.29 -20.37 24.05
N THR A 379 -5.40 -21.29 23.74
CA THR A 379 -4.40 -21.83 24.69
C THR A 379 -3.01 -21.83 24.08
N ARG A 380 -1.99 -22.13 24.88
CA ARG A 380 -0.66 -22.44 24.34
C ARG A 380 -0.66 -23.78 23.60
N LYS A 381 0.34 -23.96 22.72
CA LYS A 381 0.64 -25.21 22.03
C LYS A 381 1.44 -26.21 22.90
N ASP A 382 1.71 -25.87 24.16
CA ASP A 382 2.45 -26.71 25.09
C ASP A 382 1.68 -28.00 25.45
N GLN A 383 2.41 -29.09 25.71
CA GLN A 383 1.82 -30.32 26.24
C GLN A 383 1.12 -30.06 27.58
N GLY A 384 -0.11 -30.58 27.74
CA GLY A 384 -0.92 -30.38 28.94
C GLY A 384 -1.71 -29.07 28.97
N SER A 385 -1.65 -28.26 27.90
CA SER A 385 -2.53 -27.11 27.75
C SER A 385 -4.01 -27.55 27.69
N PRO A 386 -4.93 -26.79 28.29
CA PRO A 386 -6.36 -27.08 28.22
C PRO A 386 -6.83 -27.19 26.77
N SER A 387 -7.65 -28.18 26.43
CA SER A 387 -8.24 -28.30 25.08
C SER A 387 -9.70 -27.82 25.04
N TYR A 388 -10.36 -27.73 26.19
CA TYR A 388 -11.75 -27.30 26.33
C TYR A 388 -11.96 -26.64 27.71
N LEU A 389 -13.08 -25.94 27.87
CA LEU A 389 -13.30 -25.04 29.00
C LEU A 389 -13.39 -25.76 30.36
N GLU A 390 -13.91 -26.98 30.41
CA GLU A 390 -13.97 -27.78 31.65
C GLU A 390 -12.58 -28.06 32.24
N GLN A 391 -11.52 -28.07 31.42
CA GLN A 391 -10.12 -28.22 31.88
C GLN A 391 -9.54 -26.92 32.47
N MET A 392 -10.31 -25.83 32.50
CA MET A 392 -9.94 -24.55 33.11
C MET A 392 -10.30 -24.45 34.60
N ASP A 393 -10.78 -25.54 35.20
CA ASP A 393 -11.12 -25.58 36.62
C ASP A 393 -9.96 -25.14 37.52
N GLY A 394 -10.16 -24.09 38.32
CA GLY A 394 -9.13 -23.50 39.18
C GLY A 394 -8.03 -22.72 38.45
N LYS A 395 -8.10 -22.58 37.12
CA LYS A 395 -7.11 -21.92 36.29
C LYS A 395 -7.49 -20.49 35.94
N ARG A 396 -6.50 -19.67 35.58
CA ARG A 396 -6.68 -18.28 35.18
C ARG A 396 -7.05 -18.21 33.71
N LEU A 397 -8.15 -17.55 33.41
CA LEU A 397 -8.67 -17.34 32.07
C LEU A 397 -8.69 -15.84 31.76
N ALA A 398 -7.88 -15.39 30.81
CA ALA A 398 -7.96 -14.02 30.33
C ALA A 398 -9.27 -13.82 29.54
N ILE A 399 -10.01 -12.77 29.83
CA ILE A 399 -11.26 -12.42 29.14
C ILE A 399 -11.31 -10.90 28.96
N THR A 400 -11.85 -10.42 27.84
CA THR A 400 -11.95 -8.97 27.63
C THR A 400 -12.94 -8.34 28.61
N GLN A 401 -12.62 -7.15 29.15
CA GLN A 401 -13.44 -6.46 30.14
C GLN A 401 -14.87 -6.22 29.64
N GLY A 402 -15.85 -6.56 30.50
CA GLY A 402 -17.27 -6.52 30.18
C GLY A 402 -17.66 -7.32 28.92
N SER A 403 -16.95 -8.42 28.66
CA SER A 403 -17.43 -9.43 27.73
C SER A 403 -18.77 -10.01 28.24
N PRO A 404 -19.79 -10.19 27.39
CA PRO A 404 -21.04 -10.85 27.78
C PRO A 404 -20.82 -12.30 28.26
N MET A 405 -19.66 -12.90 27.95
CA MET A 405 -19.30 -14.23 28.41
C MET A 405 -18.97 -14.32 29.90
N LEU A 406 -18.72 -13.19 30.58
CA LEU A 406 -18.29 -13.19 31.97
C LEU A 406 -19.36 -13.76 32.91
N ASP A 407 -20.61 -13.34 32.74
CA ASP A 407 -21.73 -13.83 33.56
C ASP A 407 -22.12 -15.27 33.23
N TRP A 408 -22.02 -15.65 31.96
CA TRP A 408 -22.18 -17.04 31.54
C TRP A 408 -21.10 -17.93 32.17
N LEU A 409 -19.83 -17.49 32.14
CA LEU A 409 -18.69 -18.20 32.71
C LEU A 409 -18.83 -18.35 34.23
N ARG A 410 -19.17 -17.26 34.94
CA ARG A 410 -19.37 -17.27 36.40
C ARG A 410 -20.48 -18.23 36.83
N ARG A 411 -21.55 -18.36 36.03
CA ARG A 411 -22.67 -19.27 36.31
C ARG A 411 -22.33 -20.74 35.99
N LYS A 412 -21.75 -21.01 34.82
CA LYS A 412 -21.55 -22.38 34.32
C LYS A 412 -20.24 -23.02 34.80
N TYR A 413 -19.20 -22.23 35.00
CA TYR A 413 -17.86 -22.67 35.42
C TYR A 413 -17.32 -21.83 36.59
N PRO A 414 -17.96 -21.87 37.77
CA PRO A 414 -17.66 -20.97 38.90
C PRO A 414 -16.25 -21.10 39.49
N ARG A 415 -15.53 -22.20 39.19
CA ARG A 415 -14.16 -22.43 39.64
C ARG A 415 -13.10 -21.89 38.67
N VAL A 416 -13.48 -21.45 37.46
CA VAL A 416 -12.58 -20.73 36.57
C VAL A 416 -12.31 -19.36 37.16
N VAL A 417 -11.06 -18.90 37.11
CA VAL A 417 -10.65 -17.59 37.63
C VAL A 417 -10.54 -16.60 36.46
N PRO A 418 -11.60 -15.83 36.13
CA PRO A 418 -11.53 -14.85 35.05
C PRO A 418 -10.60 -13.69 35.46
N LEU A 419 -9.74 -13.29 34.53
CA LEU A 419 -8.96 -12.06 34.59
C LEU A 419 -9.44 -11.15 33.47
N GLU A 420 -10.07 -10.04 33.84
CA GLU A 420 -10.56 -9.04 32.88
C GLU A 420 -9.38 -8.21 32.35
N ILE A 421 -9.29 -8.12 31.02
CA ILE A 421 -8.20 -7.48 30.27
C ILE A 421 -8.80 -6.48 29.29
N ASP A 422 -8.12 -5.35 29.06
CA ASP A 422 -8.65 -4.26 28.22
C ASP A 422 -8.81 -4.61 26.74
N ASN A 423 -7.92 -5.44 26.18
CA ASN A 423 -7.92 -5.75 24.75
C ASN A 423 -7.45 -7.19 24.43
N PRO A 424 -7.84 -7.75 23.27
CA PRO A 424 -7.48 -9.11 22.89
C PRO A 424 -5.97 -9.34 22.73
N PHE A 425 -5.21 -8.34 22.24
CA PHE A 425 -3.77 -8.48 22.08
C PHE A 425 -3.07 -8.74 23.43
N GLN A 426 -3.41 -7.94 24.44
CA GLN A 426 -2.89 -8.10 25.80
C GLN A 426 -3.29 -9.45 26.41
N ALA A 427 -4.51 -9.93 26.16
CA ALA A 427 -4.97 -11.24 26.62
C ALA A 427 -4.12 -12.39 26.02
N LEU A 428 -3.84 -12.31 24.71
CA LEU A 428 -2.98 -13.28 24.01
C LEU A 428 -1.51 -13.16 24.42
N ASP A 429 -1.00 -11.95 24.63
CA ASP A 429 0.37 -11.73 25.11
C ASP A 429 0.57 -12.36 26.51
N MET A 430 -0.35 -12.10 27.44
CA MET A 430 -0.33 -12.72 28.77
C MET A 430 -0.38 -14.25 28.72
N LEU A 431 -1.22 -14.81 27.83
CA LEU A 431 -1.30 -16.24 27.61
C LEU A 431 0.02 -16.81 27.07
N SER A 432 0.64 -16.12 26.10
CA SER A 432 1.90 -16.53 25.49
C SER A 432 3.07 -16.51 26.48
N LEU A 433 3.03 -15.60 27.46
CA LEU A 433 4.01 -15.47 28.54
C LEU A 433 3.73 -16.40 29.73
N GLY A 434 2.68 -17.23 29.68
CA GLY A 434 2.34 -18.15 30.76
C GLY A 434 1.69 -17.50 31.98
N ARG A 435 1.20 -16.25 31.87
CA ARG A 435 0.52 -15.55 32.97
C ARG A 435 -0.92 -16.02 33.16
N THR A 436 -1.52 -16.59 32.12
CA THR A 436 -2.81 -17.28 32.15
C THR A 436 -2.71 -18.65 31.50
N GLU A 437 -3.68 -19.52 31.76
CA GLU A 437 -3.72 -20.87 31.19
C GLU A 437 -4.63 -20.96 29.95
N GLY A 438 -5.46 -19.94 29.73
CA GLY A 438 -6.26 -19.76 28.52
C GLY A 438 -6.71 -18.32 28.35
N ALA A 439 -7.25 -18.01 27.18
CA ALA A 439 -7.91 -16.74 26.89
C ALA A 439 -9.23 -16.99 26.14
N VAL A 440 -10.27 -16.23 26.47
CA VAL A 440 -11.53 -16.17 25.69
C VAL A 440 -11.60 -14.83 24.98
N ILE A 441 -11.56 -14.89 23.66
CA ILE A 441 -11.64 -13.72 22.77
C ILE A 441 -12.54 -14.04 21.55
N SER A 442 -12.88 -13.03 20.77
CA SER A 442 -13.65 -13.21 19.54
C SER A 442 -12.85 -14.02 18.50
N LEU A 443 -13.52 -14.88 17.74
CA LEU A 443 -12.90 -15.69 16.67
C LEU A 443 -12.16 -14.81 15.66
N LEU A 444 -12.75 -13.68 15.28
CA LEU A 444 -12.13 -12.72 14.36
C LEU A 444 -10.78 -12.20 14.87
N SER A 445 -10.69 -11.85 16.15
CA SER A 445 -9.44 -11.39 16.76
C SER A 445 -8.44 -12.52 16.88
N ALA A 446 -8.89 -13.73 17.25
CA ALA A 446 -8.02 -14.90 17.34
C ALA A 446 -7.40 -15.25 15.98
N ASP A 447 -8.22 -15.39 14.93
CA ASP A 447 -7.77 -15.65 13.57
C ASP A 447 -6.73 -14.63 13.12
N TYR A 448 -7.03 -13.33 13.28
CA TYR A 448 -6.11 -12.26 12.88
C TYR A 448 -4.75 -12.38 13.56
N PHE A 449 -4.72 -12.50 14.90
CA PHE A 449 -3.46 -12.52 15.64
C PHE A 449 -2.68 -13.81 15.47
N LEU A 450 -3.36 -14.95 15.33
CA LEU A 450 -2.70 -16.24 15.08
C LEU A 450 -2.18 -16.33 13.64
N SER A 451 -2.84 -15.73 12.65
CA SER A 451 -2.37 -15.67 11.27
C SER A 451 -1.37 -14.55 10.98
N SER A 452 -1.20 -13.58 11.89
CA SER A 452 -0.24 -12.47 11.73
C SER A 452 1.23 -12.86 11.92
N GLY A 453 1.52 -14.12 12.33
CA GLY A 453 2.86 -14.59 12.68
C GLY A 453 3.34 -14.21 14.10
N ILE A 454 2.64 -13.30 14.81
CA ILE A 454 3.06 -12.86 16.16
C ILE A 454 2.93 -13.99 17.19
N PHE A 455 1.83 -14.74 17.14
CA PHE A 455 1.50 -15.81 18.08
C PHE A 455 1.36 -17.18 17.43
N GLU A 456 1.52 -17.28 16.11
CA GLU A 456 1.27 -18.47 15.30
C GLU A 456 1.96 -19.72 15.88
N GLU A 457 3.24 -19.62 16.23
CA GLU A 457 4.03 -20.77 16.72
C GLU A 457 3.75 -21.14 18.18
N ARG A 458 3.09 -20.27 18.95
CA ARG A 458 2.96 -20.41 20.41
C ARG A 458 1.54 -20.71 20.87
N LEU A 459 0.54 -20.19 20.16
CA LEU A 459 -0.87 -20.26 20.56
C LEU A 459 -1.70 -21.05 19.55
N GLN A 460 -2.82 -21.59 20.01
CA GLN A 460 -3.79 -22.32 19.20
C GLN A 460 -5.21 -22.07 19.70
N MET A 461 -6.19 -22.09 18.80
CA MET A 461 -7.61 -22.15 19.16
C MET A 461 -8.02 -23.59 19.39
N THR A 462 -8.73 -23.88 20.48
CA THR A 462 -9.06 -25.26 20.85
C THR A 462 -10.56 -25.53 20.90
N ALA A 463 -11.40 -24.53 21.18
CA ALA A 463 -12.84 -24.70 21.28
C ALA A 463 -13.61 -23.39 21.03
N THR A 464 -14.84 -23.50 20.54
CA THR A 464 -15.83 -22.42 20.55
C THR A 464 -16.53 -22.38 21.92
N ILE A 465 -16.75 -21.18 22.46
CA ILE A 465 -17.28 -20.95 23.81
C ILE A 465 -18.58 -20.14 23.76
N GLY A 466 -19.54 -20.51 24.60
CA GLY A 466 -20.83 -19.82 24.72
C GLY A 466 -21.85 -20.23 23.67
N GLU A 467 -23.08 -19.78 23.86
CA GLU A 467 -24.18 -19.91 22.91
C GLU A 467 -24.44 -18.59 22.18
N ASP A 468 -24.20 -17.47 22.86
CA ASP A 468 -24.36 -16.14 22.31
C ASP A 468 -23.10 -15.68 21.54
N PRO A 469 -23.27 -15.10 20.35
CA PRO A 469 -22.15 -14.56 19.58
C PRO A 469 -21.61 -13.26 20.18
N ALA A 470 -20.36 -12.92 19.82
CA ALA A 470 -19.81 -11.60 19.99
C ALA A 470 -20.39 -10.67 18.91
N LEU A 471 -21.42 -9.91 19.29
CA LEU A 471 -22.03 -8.89 18.45
C LEU A 471 -21.25 -7.59 18.61
N ILE A 472 -20.42 -7.24 17.62
CA ILE A 472 -19.65 -5.99 17.64
C ILE A 472 -20.40 -4.93 16.85
N SER A 473 -20.64 -3.82 17.52
CA SER A 473 -21.46 -2.71 17.05
C SER A 473 -20.76 -1.38 17.31
N MET A 474 -21.25 -0.34 16.63
CA MET A 474 -20.97 1.05 16.99
C MET A 474 -21.84 1.42 18.20
N ALA A 475 -21.35 2.26 19.10
CA ALA A 475 -22.13 2.64 20.28
C ALA A 475 -22.13 4.16 20.52
N THR A 476 -23.31 4.71 20.75
CA THR A 476 -23.51 6.14 21.05
C THR A 476 -24.04 6.30 22.47
N SER A 477 -24.03 7.53 23.00
CA SER A 477 -24.80 7.85 24.21
C SER A 477 -26.28 7.55 23.98
N ARG A 478 -26.98 7.04 25.01
CA ARG A 478 -28.41 6.73 24.92
C ARG A 478 -29.29 7.91 24.46
N ASN A 479 -28.83 9.13 24.71
CA ASN A 479 -29.52 10.36 24.34
C ASN A 479 -29.27 10.78 22.87
N ALA A 480 -28.31 10.19 22.16
CA ALA A 480 -27.93 10.54 20.79
C ALA A 480 -28.82 9.82 19.75
N THR A 481 -30.14 10.00 19.86
CA THR A 481 -31.13 9.24 19.07
C THR A 481 -30.99 9.41 17.56
N GLU A 482 -30.69 10.62 17.10
CA GLU A 482 -30.52 10.94 15.68
C GLU A 482 -29.28 10.26 15.11
N LEU A 483 -28.13 10.37 15.80
CA LEU A 483 -26.88 9.73 15.37
C LEU A 483 -27.04 8.22 15.33
N SER A 484 -27.63 7.61 16.36
CA SER A 484 -27.91 6.17 16.39
C SER A 484 -28.77 5.72 15.19
N SER A 485 -29.85 6.44 14.89
CA SER A 485 -30.73 6.14 13.75
C SER A 485 -30.01 6.31 12.40
N ILE A 486 -29.19 7.35 12.24
CA ILE A 486 -28.38 7.57 11.04
C ILE A 486 -27.40 6.42 10.83
N LEU A 487 -26.66 6.01 11.87
CA LEU A 487 -25.72 4.89 11.82
C LEU A 487 -26.43 3.59 11.45
N ASP A 488 -27.59 3.33 12.06
CA ASP A 488 -28.39 2.14 11.75
C ASP A 488 -28.83 2.11 10.29
N LYS A 489 -29.39 3.21 9.77
CA LYS A 489 -29.80 3.29 8.36
C LYS A 489 -28.60 3.13 7.43
N ALA A 490 -27.47 3.78 7.73
CA ALA A 490 -26.27 3.68 6.93
C ALA A 490 -25.76 2.23 6.88
N LEU A 491 -25.66 1.55 8.03
CA LEU A 491 -25.26 0.15 8.09
C LEU A 491 -26.29 -0.78 7.42
N ALA A 492 -27.60 -0.46 7.49
CA ALA A 492 -28.66 -1.23 6.81
C ALA A 492 -28.48 -1.27 5.30
N SER A 493 -27.96 -0.17 4.76
CA SER A 493 -27.83 0.05 3.33
C SER A 493 -26.57 -0.59 2.73
N ILE A 494 -25.70 -1.15 3.58
CA ILE A 494 -24.53 -1.94 3.16
C ILE A 494 -24.98 -3.39 2.95
N ALA A 495 -24.75 -3.94 1.77
CA ALA A 495 -25.18 -5.30 1.47
C ALA A 495 -24.35 -6.33 2.28
N PRO A 496 -24.94 -7.47 2.69
CA PRO A 496 -24.21 -8.49 3.46
C PRO A 496 -22.93 -8.98 2.77
N GLN A 497 -22.92 -9.10 1.44
CA GLN A 497 -21.73 -9.51 0.70
C GLN A 497 -20.59 -8.48 0.78
N ASP A 498 -20.92 -7.19 0.86
CA ASP A 498 -19.92 -6.12 0.92
C ASP A 498 -19.27 -6.09 2.31
N LEU A 499 -20.09 -6.23 3.35
CA LEU A 499 -19.62 -6.37 4.72
C LEU A 499 -18.75 -7.63 4.87
N ALA A 500 -19.13 -8.74 4.23
CA ALA A 500 -18.30 -9.94 4.18
C ALA A 500 -16.96 -9.72 3.44
N ALA A 501 -16.95 -8.95 2.34
CA ALA A 501 -15.73 -8.63 1.61
C ALA A 501 -14.74 -7.80 2.46
N ILE A 502 -15.25 -6.80 3.19
CA ILE A 502 -14.44 -6.01 4.16
C ILE A 502 -13.86 -6.94 5.23
N ASN A 503 -14.69 -7.79 5.83
CA ASN A 503 -14.25 -8.72 6.88
C ASN A 503 -13.19 -9.71 6.38
N ASN A 504 -13.36 -10.24 5.17
CA ASN A 504 -12.41 -11.19 4.59
C ASN A 504 -11.07 -10.53 4.24
N ARG A 505 -11.08 -9.28 3.77
CA ARG A 505 -9.85 -8.51 3.50
C ARG A 505 -8.98 -8.39 4.75
N TRP A 506 -9.59 -8.12 5.90
CA TRP A 506 -8.85 -7.98 7.16
C TRP A 506 -8.47 -9.31 7.80
N ARG A 507 -9.20 -10.41 7.53
CA ARG A 507 -8.78 -11.76 7.94
C ARG A 507 -7.48 -12.20 7.26
N ALA A 508 -7.32 -11.89 5.98
CA ALA A 508 -6.11 -12.20 5.21
C ALA A 508 -5.01 -11.11 5.34
N TYR A 509 -5.24 -10.06 6.13
CA TYR A 509 -4.29 -8.98 6.29
C TYR A 509 -3.12 -9.41 7.18
N ALA A 510 -2.03 -9.83 6.55
CA ALA A 510 -0.72 -9.89 7.20
C ALA A 510 -0.02 -8.54 6.95
N PRO A 511 0.18 -7.68 7.97
CA PRO A 511 1.06 -6.54 7.81
C PRO A 511 2.42 -7.07 7.34
N SER A 512 2.93 -6.55 6.22
CA SER A 512 4.19 -6.98 5.62
C SER A 512 5.26 -7.10 6.70
N SER A 513 5.66 -8.33 7.02
CA SER A 513 6.48 -8.70 8.17
C SER A 513 7.96 -8.37 8.03
N ALA A 514 8.30 -7.38 7.21
CA ALA A 514 9.67 -6.96 6.96
C ALA A 514 9.69 -5.44 6.71
N SER A 515 9.72 -4.67 7.79
CA SER A 515 10.17 -3.28 7.70
C SER A 515 11.69 -3.29 7.59
N TRP A 516 12.27 -2.39 6.80
CA TRP A 516 13.73 -2.21 6.74
C TRP A 516 14.35 -1.98 8.13
N HIS A 517 13.56 -1.45 9.07
CA HIS A 517 13.94 -1.21 10.46
C HIS A 517 14.22 -2.51 11.24
N ASP A 518 13.57 -3.62 10.89
CA ASP A 518 13.80 -4.92 11.55
C ASP A 518 15.21 -5.45 11.26
N TYR A 519 15.80 -5.03 10.14
CA TYR A 519 17.16 -5.38 9.71
C TYR A 519 18.20 -4.31 10.00
N GLU A 520 17.82 -3.15 10.55
CA GLU A 520 18.73 -2.01 10.74
C GLU A 520 19.93 -2.39 11.61
N ARG A 521 19.68 -3.17 12.69
CA ARG A 521 20.74 -3.70 13.54
C ARG A 521 21.68 -4.66 12.80
N LEU A 522 21.15 -5.54 11.95
CA LEU A 522 21.94 -6.48 11.16
C LEU A 522 22.77 -5.73 10.11
N ILE A 523 22.17 -4.72 9.45
CA ILE A 523 22.84 -3.85 8.49
C ILE A 523 23.99 -3.11 9.18
N TYR A 524 23.77 -2.51 10.36
CA TYR A 524 24.84 -1.86 11.11
C TYR A 524 25.94 -2.84 11.53
N GLN A 525 25.60 -4.07 11.93
CA GLN A 525 26.60 -5.10 12.24
C GLN A 525 27.44 -5.47 11.02
N ILE A 526 26.82 -5.62 9.85
CA ILE A 526 27.51 -5.89 8.58
C ILE A 526 28.39 -4.69 8.18
N LEU A 527 27.90 -3.46 8.30
CA LEU A 527 28.67 -2.25 7.96
C LEU A 527 29.85 -2.03 8.90
N ILE A 528 29.67 -2.22 10.21
CA ILE A 528 30.75 -2.10 11.20
C ILE A 528 31.79 -3.19 10.98
N SER A 529 31.37 -4.44 10.76
CA SER A 529 32.30 -5.54 10.50
C SER A 529 33.08 -5.33 9.21
N ALA A 530 32.42 -4.90 8.12
CA ALA A 530 33.08 -4.55 6.86
C ALA A 530 34.03 -3.36 7.02
N GLY A 531 33.64 -2.33 7.78
CA GLY A 531 34.47 -1.17 8.08
C GLY A 531 35.72 -1.51 8.89
N LEU A 532 35.60 -2.37 9.90
CA LEU A 532 36.73 -2.88 10.69
C LEU A 532 37.68 -3.72 9.82
N LEU A 533 37.15 -4.57 8.94
CA LEU A 533 37.94 -5.33 7.98
C LEU A 533 38.72 -4.40 7.03
N LEU A 534 38.07 -3.37 6.51
CA LEU A 534 38.69 -2.38 5.62
C LEU A 534 39.79 -1.58 6.36
N LEU A 535 39.52 -1.13 7.58
CA LEU A 535 40.51 -0.43 8.41
C LEU A 535 41.71 -1.34 8.73
N GLY A 536 41.47 -2.61 9.03
CA GLY A 536 42.53 -3.61 9.21
C GLY A 536 43.39 -3.77 7.96
N LEU A 537 42.77 -3.89 6.78
CA LEU A 537 43.47 -3.96 5.49
C LEU A 537 44.28 -2.69 5.19
N LEU A 538 43.73 -1.51 5.48
CA LEU A 538 44.43 -0.23 5.28
C LEU A 538 45.61 -0.06 6.25
N ALA A 539 45.43 -0.42 7.53
CA ALA A 539 46.49 -0.39 8.53
C ALA A 539 47.61 -1.37 8.16
N TRP A 540 47.26 -2.58 7.73
CA TRP A 540 48.20 -3.57 7.21
C TRP A 540 48.98 -3.04 6.01
N ASN A 541 48.29 -2.42 5.05
CA ASN A 541 48.91 -1.82 3.86
C ASN A 541 49.86 -0.66 4.24
N ALA A 542 49.45 0.21 5.17
CA ALA A 542 50.28 1.31 5.65
C ALA A 542 51.52 0.82 6.41
N TRP A 543 51.35 -0.20 7.26
CA TRP A 543 52.43 -0.87 7.98
C TRP A 543 53.43 -1.52 7.03
N MET A 544 52.95 -2.25 6.02
CA MET A 544 53.77 -2.84 4.97
C MET A 544 54.58 -1.79 4.21
N ARG A 545 53.95 -0.68 3.79
CA ARG A 545 54.67 0.42 3.12
C ARG A 545 55.74 1.04 4.02
N ARG A 546 55.46 1.18 5.32
CA ARG A 546 56.44 1.71 6.28
C ARG A 546 57.62 0.75 6.43
N GLN A 547 57.37 -0.55 6.47
CA GLN A 547 58.41 -1.58 6.55
C GLN A 547 59.30 -1.57 5.31
N ILE A 548 58.73 -1.43 4.12
CA ILE A 548 59.49 -1.30 2.86
C ILE A 548 60.38 -0.05 2.90
N ARG A 549 59.85 1.11 3.27
CA ARG A 549 60.65 2.36 3.35
C ARG A 549 61.78 2.28 4.37
N GLN A 550 61.58 1.59 5.50
CA GLN A 550 62.63 1.39 6.50
C GLN A 550 63.77 0.52 5.96
N ARG A 551 63.45 -0.52 5.17
CA ARG A 551 64.47 -1.33 4.49
C ARG A 551 65.24 -0.51 3.46
N GLU A 552 64.55 0.23 2.60
CA GLU A 552 65.21 1.10 1.61
C GLU A 552 66.11 2.16 2.26
N ALA A 553 65.69 2.75 3.38
CA ALA A 553 66.49 3.74 4.10
C ALA A 553 67.75 3.11 4.72
N ALA A 554 67.64 1.89 5.28
CA ALA A 554 68.78 1.15 5.80
C ALA A 554 69.77 0.76 4.69
N GLU A 555 69.28 0.34 3.53
CA GLU A 555 70.10 0.04 2.34
C GLU A 555 70.85 1.28 1.85
N ARG A 556 70.16 2.43 1.71
CA ARG A 556 70.81 3.69 1.31
C ARG A 556 71.84 4.19 2.33
N ALA A 557 71.55 4.06 3.63
CA ALA A 557 72.50 4.45 4.68
C ALA A 557 73.74 3.55 4.69
N PHE A 558 73.58 2.25 4.42
CA PHE A 558 74.70 1.32 4.29
C PHE A 558 75.59 1.64 3.08
N GLU A 559 74.99 1.85 1.90
CA GLU A 559 75.69 2.28 0.68
C GLU A 559 76.45 3.59 0.89
N PHE A 560 75.83 4.59 1.51
CA PHE A 560 76.47 5.89 1.80
C PHE A 560 77.65 5.76 2.78
N THR A 561 77.49 4.97 3.86
CA THR A 561 78.56 4.73 4.83
C THR A 561 79.75 4.03 4.16
N ARG A 562 79.48 3.04 3.30
CA ARG A 562 80.51 2.36 2.51
C ARG A 562 81.25 3.33 1.60
N ALA A 563 80.53 4.19 0.88
CA ALA A 563 81.14 5.20 0.00
C ALA A 563 82.01 6.21 0.77
N LEU A 564 81.59 6.63 1.97
CA LEU A 564 82.40 7.50 2.84
C LEU A 564 83.70 6.82 3.28
N VAL A 565 83.61 5.57 3.72
CA VAL A 565 84.79 4.80 4.17
C VAL A 565 85.78 4.61 3.00
N GLU A 566 85.29 4.24 1.82
CA GLU A 566 86.13 4.06 0.62
C GLU A 566 86.73 5.38 0.10
N GLY A 567 85.98 6.48 0.17
CA GLY A 567 86.43 7.80 -0.28
C GLY A 567 87.41 8.52 0.67
N THR A 568 87.60 8.04 1.91
CA THR A 568 88.47 8.71 2.88
C THR A 568 89.94 8.52 2.51
N PRO A 569 90.77 9.58 2.40
CA PRO A 569 92.18 9.48 1.97
C PRO A 569 93.08 8.79 3.00
N HIS A 570 92.65 8.70 4.26
CA HIS A 570 93.38 7.98 5.30
C HIS A 570 93.09 6.48 5.22
N PRO A 571 94.12 5.61 5.39
CA PRO A 571 93.92 4.18 5.58
C PRO A 571 93.01 3.87 6.76
N ILE A 572 91.82 3.32 6.48
CA ILE A 572 90.89 2.81 7.49
C ILE A 572 90.90 1.29 7.37
N TYR A 573 91.01 0.61 8.51
CA TYR A 573 90.90 -0.83 8.57
C TYR A 573 90.30 -1.29 9.90
N VAL A 574 89.73 -2.49 9.87
CA VAL A 574 89.15 -3.16 11.02
C VAL A 574 89.80 -4.53 11.11
N ARG A 575 90.39 -4.86 12.26
CA ARG A 575 90.87 -6.21 12.60
C ARG A 575 89.96 -6.84 13.65
N ASP A 576 89.82 -8.15 13.64
CA ASP A 576 89.10 -8.88 14.69
C ASP A 576 89.95 -9.10 15.96
N ARG A 577 89.39 -9.80 16.96
CA ARG A 577 90.05 -10.04 18.25
C ARG A 577 91.33 -10.86 18.11
N GLU A 578 91.41 -11.70 17.09
CA GLU A 578 92.58 -12.51 16.77
C GLU A 578 93.64 -11.71 15.97
N GLY A 579 93.33 -10.45 15.61
CA GLY A 579 94.22 -9.56 14.86
C GLY A 579 94.17 -9.74 13.35
N MET A 580 93.19 -10.48 12.82
CA MET A 580 93.01 -10.70 11.38
C MET A 580 92.26 -9.53 10.73
N LEU A 581 92.71 -9.09 9.55
CA LEU A 581 92.09 -7.97 8.84
C LEU A 581 90.68 -8.34 8.33
N ARG A 582 89.64 -7.71 8.83
CA ARG A 582 88.24 -7.95 8.42
C ARG A 582 87.74 -7.00 7.36
N MET A 583 88.19 -5.74 7.43
CA MET A 583 87.80 -4.72 6.47
C MET A 583 88.94 -3.72 6.31
N CYS A 584 89.07 -3.16 5.11
CA CYS A 584 89.94 -2.02 4.86
C CYS A 584 89.28 -1.13 3.78
N ASN A 585 89.67 0.12 3.70
CA ASN A 585 89.26 0.99 2.60
C ASN A 585 90.32 0.99 1.48
N ASP A 586 89.95 1.52 0.32
CA ASP A 586 90.83 1.60 -0.85
C ASP A 586 92.09 2.45 -0.60
N SER A 587 92.05 3.39 0.33
CA SER A 587 93.23 4.14 0.76
C SER A 587 94.23 3.28 1.53
N TYR A 588 93.78 2.33 2.35
CA TYR A 588 94.65 1.34 3.00
C TYR A 588 95.35 0.46 1.96
N LEU A 589 94.61 -0.02 0.96
CA LEU A 589 95.17 -0.82 -0.13
C LEU A 589 96.26 -0.05 -0.90
N ARG A 590 96.02 1.24 -1.17
CA ARG A 590 96.98 2.12 -1.86
C ARG A 590 98.24 2.39 -1.04
N VAL A 591 98.11 2.78 0.23
CA VAL A 591 99.27 3.09 1.09
C VAL A 591 100.19 1.89 1.25
N PHE A 592 99.59 0.71 1.43
CA PHE A 592 100.35 -0.51 1.62
C PHE A 592 100.66 -1.25 0.31
N SER A 593 100.24 -0.72 -0.85
CA SER A 593 100.46 -1.33 -2.18
C SER A 593 100.04 -2.81 -2.24
N ALA A 594 98.85 -3.12 -1.71
CA ALA A 594 98.30 -4.48 -1.64
C ALA A 594 96.96 -4.60 -2.35
N GLN A 595 96.65 -5.81 -2.82
CA GLN A 595 95.32 -6.19 -3.29
C GLN A 595 94.47 -6.67 -2.12
N ARG A 596 93.16 -6.38 -2.16
CA ARG A 596 92.24 -6.64 -1.04
C ARG A 596 92.15 -8.13 -0.72
N GLU A 597 92.06 -8.96 -1.74
CA GLU A 597 91.95 -10.41 -1.65
C GLU A 597 93.18 -11.04 -1.01
N ASP A 598 94.34 -10.40 -1.15
CA ASP A 598 95.61 -10.91 -0.63
C ASP A 598 95.85 -10.59 0.84
N ILE A 599 95.00 -9.77 1.48
CA ILE A 599 95.26 -9.26 2.84
C ILE A 599 94.09 -9.37 3.80
N ILE A 600 92.85 -9.43 3.30
CA ILE A 600 91.69 -9.70 4.13
C ILE A 600 91.80 -11.13 4.70
N GLY A 601 91.53 -11.26 5.99
CA GLY A 601 91.67 -12.50 6.75
C GLY A 601 93.10 -12.81 7.23
N LYS A 602 94.09 -11.98 6.89
CA LYS A 602 95.49 -12.18 7.31
C LYS A 602 95.87 -11.35 8.53
N SER A 603 96.82 -11.87 9.32
CA SER A 603 97.38 -11.18 10.48
C SER A 603 98.32 -10.03 10.06
N ALA A 604 98.77 -9.20 11.00
CA ALA A 604 99.77 -8.16 10.71
C ALA A 604 101.13 -8.74 10.25
N ILE A 605 101.43 -9.97 10.67
CA ILE A 605 102.68 -10.70 10.36
C ILE A 605 102.64 -11.31 8.95
N GLU A 606 101.48 -11.81 8.52
CA GLU A 606 101.28 -12.42 7.19
C GLU A 606 100.84 -11.40 6.12
N GLY A 607 100.52 -10.18 6.55
CA GLY A 607 100.02 -9.08 5.73
C GLY A 607 101.11 -8.12 5.27
N VAL A 608 100.77 -6.83 5.21
CA VAL A 608 101.50 -5.85 4.38
C VAL A 608 102.68 -5.14 5.06
N LEU A 609 103.02 -5.49 6.29
CA LEU A 609 104.18 -4.91 6.97
C LEU A 609 105.45 -5.58 6.45
N GLY A 610 106.19 -4.89 5.56
CA GLY A 610 107.39 -5.42 4.90
C GLY A 610 108.58 -5.71 5.82
N ASN A 611 108.54 -5.25 7.08
CA ASN A 611 109.55 -5.51 8.10
C ASN A 611 109.04 -6.52 9.13
N ALA A 612 109.58 -7.75 9.10
CA ALA A 612 109.14 -8.86 9.97
C ALA A 612 109.34 -8.59 11.47
N PHE A 613 110.22 -7.66 11.85
CA PHE A 613 110.41 -7.25 13.24
C PHE A 613 109.27 -6.34 13.70
N GLU A 614 109.00 -5.26 12.96
CA GLU A 614 107.90 -4.32 13.23
C GLU A 614 106.53 -5.01 13.21
N ALA A 615 106.32 -5.96 12.28
CA ALA A 615 105.07 -6.70 12.20
C ALA A 615 104.79 -7.57 13.44
N ARG A 616 105.83 -8.16 14.04
CA ARG A 616 105.71 -8.93 15.28
C ARG A 616 105.49 -8.04 16.49
N GLU A 617 106.19 -6.90 16.55
CA GLU A 617 106.02 -5.92 17.62
C GLU A 617 104.59 -5.35 17.59
N TYR A 618 104.11 -4.94 16.41
CA TYR A 618 102.75 -4.47 16.23
C TYR A 618 101.70 -5.53 16.59
N ALA A 619 101.89 -6.79 16.18
CA ALA A 619 100.97 -7.87 16.53
C ALA A 619 100.96 -8.15 18.05
N ALA A 620 102.13 -8.10 18.71
CA ALA A 620 102.23 -8.27 20.15
C ALA A 620 101.57 -7.13 20.92
N ASP A 621 101.77 -5.88 20.48
CA ASP A 621 101.11 -4.72 21.06
C ASP A 621 99.60 -4.76 20.85
N TYR A 622 99.13 -5.11 19.64
CA TYR A 622 97.70 -5.29 19.37
C TYR A 622 97.07 -6.33 20.30
N GLN A 623 97.71 -7.51 20.46
CA GLN A 623 97.23 -8.52 21.41
C GLN A 623 97.25 -8.03 22.86
N ARG A 624 98.24 -7.23 23.24
CA ARG A 624 98.32 -6.64 24.59
C ARG A 624 97.16 -5.66 24.84
N VAL A 625 96.85 -4.78 23.88
CA VAL A 625 95.70 -3.85 23.97
C VAL A 625 94.37 -4.60 24.02
N MET A 626 94.22 -5.64 23.20
CA MET A 626 92.99 -6.44 23.20
C MET A 626 92.83 -7.26 24.49
N ALA A 627 93.93 -7.70 25.12
CA ALA A 627 93.90 -8.37 26.42
C ALA A 627 93.66 -7.42 27.60
N SER A 628 94.07 -6.14 27.51
CA SER A 628 93.89 -5.15 28.58
C SER A 628 92.52 -4.46 28.56
N ASN A 629 91.72 -4.65 27.50
CA ASN A 629 90.36 -4.12 27.34
C ASN A 629 90.26 -2.59 27.53
N THR A 630 91.36 -1.88 27.29
CA THR A 630 91.48 -0.43 27.31
C THR A 630 91.60 0.05 25.87
N ALA A 631 90.56 0.74 25.39
CA ALA A 631 90.53 1.34 24.06
C ALA A 631 91.45 2.56 23.95
#